data_AF-A0A267DHN1-F1
#
_entry.id   AF-A0A267DHN1-F1
#
_cell.length_a   1.000
_cell.length_b   1.000
_cell.length_c   1.000
_cell.angle_alpha   90.00
_cell.angle_beta   90.00
_cell.angle_gamma   90.00
#
_symmetry.space_group_name_H-M   'P 1'
#
loop_
_entity.id
_entity.type
_entity.pdbx_description
1 polymer ?
#
loop_
_entity_poly.entity_id
_entity_poly.type
_entity_poly.pdbx_seq_one_letter_code
_entity_poly.pdbx_strand_id
1 'polypeptide(L)'
;HGRAPHAAAARAAGFGRLHLRRRLAGHELRHQGRGPHGPLLRLPGLSYLRGLRRDDRRRRRRPGDDQGGQLGLVSGIIQLGGTVIGSARSARFRTREGRLQAARNLIRRGITNLVVIGGDGSLTGADLFRQEWPSLVDELLKEGAVTEKQRRDYASLHIAGMVGSIDNDFCGTDMTIGTDSALHRIIEACDAIATTAQSHQRAFVMEVMGRHCGYLALVSALCCEADFLFIPEEPPGTDWPDVMCNHLIKARQRGKRLNIIIAAEGAIDTEGNAISANLIRDTISQKLKYDTRVTVLGHVQRGGAPSAFDRLLGCRMAAEAVLALLDARQNPELPSIVVSLDANQAVRLPLVECVARTKAVNEAIQAKNYAQSVELRGKSFINNLATYRTLKKLHSPANACSDSCPTLLIVMVGAPACGANACVRAFVRTGISNGFRVLGVNGGFDGLVKASFRPLSWESVSGLTSSGGSCLGTKRITAEEVGIAAVAEALSKVENLRGMLLIGGFEAFSSLVQLFQARPSQPALAVPMLVVPCTISNNVPGTDFSIGADTALNEITQIIDKIKQSAVGTQRRVFVVETMGGYCGYLATLAGLAGGADAAYIKEDKFDLAVLLDDVRHLKQKMHDDCGLQRGLILRNELANENYSTDFVYRVFKEEGKGVFDCRSNVLGHMQQGGTPSPYDRNLATKFGVKAADWFSRVLSGGAAGRPATVDESATASAAIVGITKRGTSVRPVTELLSDTDFKLRMQRPDTQWWLKLRPLLRILAKHDSVYESDSVQRTLSAQGLAEEDEIAL
;
A
#
# COMPACT_ATOMS: atom_id res chain seq x y z
N HIS A 1 -62.61 34.42 35.98
CA HIS A 1 -61.20 34.42 36.42
C HIS A 1 -60.36 33.88 35.26
N GLY A 2 -59.41 34.55 34.61
CA GLY A 2 -58.67 35.80 34.90
C GLY A 2 -57.17 35.45 35.04
N ARG A 3 -56.22 35.90 34.20
CA ARG A 3 -56.23 36.91 33.11
C ARG A 3 -55.33 36.46 31.93
N ALA A 4 -55.73 36.80 30.70
CA ALA A 4 -54.81 37.17 29.61
C ALA A 4 -54.65 38.71 29.60
N PRO A 5 -53.79 39.36 28.77
CA PRO A 5 -54.18 39.57 27.36
C PRO A 5 -53.07 39.78 26.27
N HIS A 6 -53.43 39.49 25.02
CA HIS A 6 -53.13 40.21 23.74
C HIS A 6 -51.68 40.52 23.28
N ALA A 7 -51.32 40.52 21.98
CA ALA A 7 -51.97 40.17 20.68
C ALA A 7 -50.84 39.92 19.61
N ALA A 8 -51.01 39.68 18.30
CA ALA A 8 -52.16 39.82 17.38
C ALA A 8 -52.18 38.75 16.23
N ALA A 9 -52.49 39.17 14.99
CA ALA A 9 -52.78 38.38 13.77
C ALA A 9 -51.84 38.79 12.58
N ALA A 10 -51.85 38.25 11.35
CA ALA A 10 -52.84 37.41 10.62
C ALA A 10 -52.24 36.68 9.38
N ARG A 11 -52.88 35.55 8.96
CA ARG A 11 -53.23 35.07 7.57
C ARG A 11 -52.20 35.13 6.39
N ALA A 12 -52.18 34.22 5.39
CA ALA A 12 -52.88 32.93 5.13
C ALA A 12 -52.31 32.19 3.88
N ALA A 13 -52.61 30.87 3.78
CA ALA A 13 -52.71 30.00 2.57
C ALA A 13 -51.51 29.84 1.59
N GLY A 14 -51.29 28.70 0.93
CA GLY A 14 -51.99 27.39 0.96
C GLY A 14 -51.28 26.30 0.15
N PHE A 15 -51.59 25.02 0.41
CA PHE A 15 -51.03 23.84 -0.26
C PHE A 15 -51.78 23.45 -1.55
N GLY A 16 -51.08 22.86 -2.54
CA GLY A 16 -51.71 22.27 -3.73
C GLY A 16 -50.92 21.09 -4.32
N ARG A 17 -51.57 19.92 -4.44
CA ARG A 17 -51.11 18.75 -5.22
C ARG A 17 -51.51 18.90 -6.70
N LEU A 18 -50.83 18.23 -7.64
CA LEU A 18 -51.40 17.58 -8.84
C LEU A 18 -50.28 16.78 -9.57
N HIS A 19 -50.35 15.44 -9.67
CA HIS A 19 -50.94 14.61 -10.75
C HIS A 19 -50.18 14.52 -12.09
N LEU A 20 -49.66 13.32 -12.39
CA LEU A 20 -49.26 12.88 -13.75
C LEU A 20 -50.46 12.66 -14.67
N ARG A 21 -50.33 13.01 -15.96
CA ARG A 21 -51.07 12.34 -17.06
C ARG A 21 -50.26 12.32 -18.36
N ARG A 22 -50.31 11.18 -19.07
CA ARG A 22 -49.79 10.99 -20.43
C ARG A 22 -50.66 11.73 -21.46
N ARG A 23 -50.06 12.16 -22.58
CA ARG A 23 -50.72 12.15 -23.90
C ARG A 23 -49.76 11.66 -24.98
N LEU A 24 -50.29 10.79 -25.85
CA LEU A 24 -49.72 10.44 -27.15
C LEU A 24 -50.39 11.32 -28.21
N ALA A 25 -49.64 11.74 -29.21
CA ALA A 25 -50.12 12.09 -30.55
C ALA A 25 -48.92 11.99 -31.49
N GLY A 26 -49.06 11.27 -32.60
CA GLY A 26 -48.00 11.12 -33.60
C GLY A 26 -48.16 12.09 -34.76
N HIS A 27 -47.11 12.21 -35.56
CA HIS A 27 -47.21 12.61 -36.96
C HIS A 27 -46.14 11.86 -37.75
N GLU A 28 -46.55 11.11 -38.76
CA GLU A 28 -45.63 10.55 -39.75
C GLU A 28 -45.13 11.65 -40.68
N LEU A 29 -43.89 11.53 -41.16
CA LEU A 29 -43.47 12.00 -42.49
C LEU A 29 -42.27 11.18 -42.97
N ARG A 30 -42.26 10.80 -44.25
CA ARG A 30 -41.31 9.85 -44.85
C ARG A 30 -39.97 10.49 -45.27
N HIS A 31 -38.96 9.64 -45.37
CA HIS A 31 -37.71 9.76 -46.16
C HIS A 31 -37.36 11.12 -46.80
N GLN A 32 -36.18 11.65 -46.43
CA GLN A 32 -35.03 11.77 -47.35
C GLN A 32 -33.73 12.04 -46.58
N GLY A 33 -32.59 11.63 -47.14
CA GLY A 33 -31.31 11.64 -46.42
C GLY A 33 -30.58 12.99 -46.45
N ARG A 34 -29.97 13.34 -45.31
CA ARG A 34 -28.74 14.15 -45.17
C ARG A 34 -28.23 13.98 -43.73
N GLY A 35 -26.92 13.78 -43.55
CA GLY A 35 -26.35 13.42 -42.25
C GLY A 35 -26.31 14.58 -41.24
N PRO A 36 -26.31 14.33 -39.91
CA PRO A 36 -26.26 15.38 -38.91
C PRO A 36 -24.88 15.51 -38.23
N HIS A 37 -24.19 16.63 -38.47
CA HIS A 37 -23.39 17.24 -37.42
C HIS A 37 -24.36 17.90 -36.42
N GLY A 38 -24.61 17.25 -35.28
CA GLY A 38 -25.29 17.84 -34.12
C GLY A 38 -24.27 18.37 -33.09
N PRO A 39 -24.62 19.35 -32.25
CA PRO A 39 -23.66 20.02 -31.38
C PRO A 39 -23.26 19.14 -30.18
N LEU A 40 -21.97 18.80 -30.11
CA LEU A 40 -21.37 18.17 -28.93
C LEU A 40 -21.40 19.12 -27.73
N LEU A 41 -21.96 18.65 -26.60
CA LEU A 41 -21.77 19.29 -25.30
C LEU A 41 -20.27 19.44 -25.03
N ARG A 42 -19.84 20.65 -24.70
CA ARG A 42 -18.44 20.95 -24.36
C ARG A 42 -18.12 20.47 -22.95
N LEU A 43 -17.61 19.24 -22.84
CA LEU A 43 -16.88 18.81 -21.64
C LEU A 43 -15.48 19.49 -21.62
N PRO A 44 -15.06 20.10 -20.48
CA PRO A 44 -13.78 20.80 -20.38
C PRO A 44 -12.60 19.81 -20.20
N GLY A 45 -12.25 19.09 -21.27
CA GLY A 45 -11.12 18.16 -21.30
C GLY A 45 -10.32 18.12 -22.62
N LEU A 46 -10.94 18.48 -23.75
CA LEU A 46 -10.32 18.42 -25.08
C LEU A 46 -9.40 19.62 -25.43
N SER A 47 -9.20 20.55 -24.49
CA SER A 47 -8.30 21.71 -24.65
C SER A 47 -6.81 21.29 -24.70
N TYR A 48 -6.46 20.20 -24.02
CA TYR A 48 -5.08 19.86 -23.65
C TYR A 48 -4.15 19.62 -24.85
N LEU A 49 -4.64 18.98 -25.92
CA LEU A 49 -3.85 18.66 -27.11
C LEU A 49 -3.89 19.75 -28.21
N ARG A 50 -4.78 20.75 -28.10
CA ARG A 50 -4.88 21.82 -29.11
C ARG A 50 -3.89 22.97 -28.91
N GLY A 51 -3.37 23.18 -27.70
CA GLY A 51 -2.34 24.19 -27.42
C GLY A 51 -1.06 23.96 -28.22
N LEU A 52 -0.57 22.71 -28.23
CA LEU A 52 0.66 22.29 -28.90
C LEU A 52 0.69 22.47 -30.44
N ARG A 53 -0.41 22.88 -31.08
CA ARG A 53 -0.46 23.16 -32.53
C ARG A 53 -0.61 24.65 -32.89
N ARG A 54 -0.72 25.57 -31.92
CA ARG A 54 -1.02 27.00 -32.20
C ARG A 54 0.07 28.01 -31.84
N ASP A 55 1.03 27.68 -30.98
CA ASP A 55 2.08 28.64 -30.56
C ASP A 55 3.18 28.88 -31.61
N ASP A 56 3.26 28.06 -32.65
CA ASP A 56 4.41 27.95 -33.56
C ASP A 56 4.56 29.08 -34.62
N ARG A 57 3.81 30.19 -34.49
CA ARG A 57 3.83 31.28 -35.49
C ARG A 57 3.96 32.71 -34.99
N ARG A 58 3.88 33.00 -33.68
CA ARG A 58 4.09 34.36 -33.15
C ARG A 58 4.72 34.39 -31.76
N ARG A 59 6.06 34.33 -31.72
CA ARG A 59 6.97 35.11 -30.84
C ARG A 59 8.41 34.67 -31.13
N ARG A 60 9.27 35.60 -31.56
CA ARG A 60 10.73 35.43 -31.39
C ARG A 60 11.01 35.59 -29.89
N ARG A 61 11.06 34.51 -29.13
CA ARG A 61 11.33 34.52 -27.67
C ARG A 61 12.84 34.54 -27.42
N ARG A 62 13.25 35.24 -26.35
CA ARG A 62 14.63 35.19 -25.83
C ARG A 62 14.76 33.94 -24.92
N PRO A 63 15.94 33.32 -24.82
CA PRO A 63 16.15 32.23 -23.88
C PRO A 63 16.17 32.79 -22.44
N GLY A 64 15.17 32.44 -21.63
CA GLY A 64 15.06 32.86 -20.23
C GLY A 64 13.68 32.61 -19.60
N ASP A 65 12.58 32.93 -20.30
CA ASP A 65 11.25 33.05 -19.69
C ASP A 65 10.41 31.74 -19.59
N ASP A 66 10.86 30.61 -20.16
CA ASP A 66 9.97 29.46 -20.44
C ASP A 66 9.78 28.45 -19.29
N GLN A 67 10.49 28.58 -18.15
CA GLN A 67 10.39 27.58 -17.05
C GLN A 67 9.12 27.70 -16.19
N GLY A 68 8.46 28.86 -16.16
CA GLY A 68 7.27 29.08 -15.33
C GLY A 68 6.08 28.20 -15.71
N GLY A 69 5.77 28.13 -17.01
CA GLY A 69 4.52 27.55 -17.52
C GLY A 69 4.50 26.02 -17.68
N GLN A 70 5.65 25.35 -17.83
CA GLN A 70 5.66 23.91 -18.15
C GLN A 70 5.30 23.02 -16.96
N LEU A 71 5.72 23.34 -15.73
CA LEU A 71 5.45 22.48 -14.56
C LEU A 71 3.99 22.56 -14.07
N GLY A 72 3.25 23.61 -14.43
CA GLY A 72 1.82 23.71 -14.16
C GLY A 72 1.01 22.59 -14.81
N LEU A 73 1.51 22.02 -15.91
CA LEU A 73 0.86 20.94 -16.67
C LEU A 73 0.73 19.62 -15.90
N VAL A 74 1.61 19.36 -14.91
CA VAL A 74 1.56 18.15 -14.08
C VAL A 74 0.97 18.39 -12.69
N SER A 75 0.50 19.62 -12.40
CA SER A 75 0.00 19.95 -11.07
C SER A 75 -1.34 19.29 -10.78
N GLY A 76 -1.42 18.58 -9.65
CA GLY A 76 -2.65 17.95 -9.21
C GLY A 76 -3.03 16.70 -10.00
N ILE A 77 -2.08 16.06 -10.69
CA ILE A 77 -2.30 14.74 -11.30
C ILE A 77 -2.08 13.58 -10.31
N ILE A 78 -1.41 13.82 -9.18
CA ILE A 78 -1.02 12.76 -8.21
C ILE A 78 -2.22 12.00 -7.62
N GLN A 79 -3.39 12.62 -7.57
CA GLN A 79 -4.64 11.98 -7.12
C GLN A 79 -5.55 11.49 -8.25
N LEU A 80 -5.12 11.57 -9.52
CA LEU A 80 -5.91 11.14 -10.67
C LEU A 80 -5.58 9.69 -11.04
N GLY A 81 -6.63 8.89 -11.26
CA GLY A 81 -6.48 7.54 -11.79
C GLY A 81 -6.13 7.50 -13.28
N GLY A 82 -5.53 6.39 -13.72
CA GLY A 82 -5.16 6.16 -15.11
C GLY A 82 -3.91 6.95 -15.53
N THR A 83 -3.86 7.38 -16.80
CA THR A 83 -2.68 8.04 -17.38
C THR A 83 -3.10 9.32 -18.10
N VAL A 84 -2.67 10.48 -17.60
CA VAL A 84 -3.08 11.80 -18.12
C VAL A 84 -2.62 12.04 -19.56
N ILE A 85 -1.48 11.47 -19.96
CA ILE A 85 -0.98 11.51 -21.35
C ILE A 85 -1.62 10.44 -22.27
N GLY A 86 -2.50 9.59 -21.73
CA GLY A 86 -3.11 8.47 -22.42
C GLY A 86 -2.18 7.26 -22.60
N SER A 87 -2.76 6.14 -23.04
CA SER A 87 -2.04 4.94 -23.46
C SER A 87 -2.83 4.23 -24.56
N ALA A 88 -2.16 3.75 -25.60
CA ALA A 88 -2.79 3.15 -26.78
C ALA A 88 -1.94 2.03 -27.38
N ARG A 89 -2.57 0.98 -27.90
CA ARG A 89 -1.89 -0.11 -28.61
C ARG A 89 -1.40 0.40 -29.98
N SER A 90 -0.09 0.38 -30.21
CA SER A 90 0.50 0.80 -31.48
C SER A 90 0.87 -0.41 -32.36
N ALA A 91 0.03 -0.73 -33.34
CA ALA A 91 0.35 -1.74 -34.35
C ALA A 91 1.53 -1.30 -35.23
N ARG A 92 1.61 -0.01 -35.59
CA ARG A 92 2.71 0.53 -36.41
C ARG A 92 4.07 0.40 -35.74
N PHE A 93 4.18 0.56 -34.42
CA PHE A 93 5.48 0.44 -33.74
C PHE A 93 6.06 -0.99 -33.74
N ARG A 94 5.24 -2.00 -34.09
CA ARG A 94 5.73 -3.36 -34.35
C ARG A 94 6.53 -3.47 -35.66
N THR A 95 6.31 -2.57 -36.63
CA THR A 95 7.09 -2.53 -37.87
C THR A 95 8.33 -1.67 -37.73
N ARG A 96 9.38 -1.98 -38.51
CA ARG A 96 10.62 -1.20 -38.59
C ARG A 96 10.36 0.25 -39.00
N GLU A 97 9.52 0.47 -40.01
CA GLU A 97 9.05 1.80 -40.46
C GLU A 97 8.44 2.63 -39.31
N GLY A 98 7.61 2.03 -38.47
CA GLY A 98 7.02 2.72 -37.32
C GLY A 98 8.04 3.11 -36.25
N ARG A 99 9.08 2.29 -36.05
CA ARG A 99 10.21 2.61 -35.17
C ARG A 99 11.11 3.70 -35.77
N LEU A 100 11.40 3.63 -37.08
CA LEU A 100 12.14 4.66 -37.83
C LEU A 100 11.47 6.04 -37.73
N GLN A 101 10.14 6.08 -37.93
CA GLN A 101 9.35 7.29 -37.76
C GLN A 101 9.35 7.80 -36.31
N ALA A 102 9.39 6.92 -35.30
CA ALA A 102 9.52 7.31 -33.91
C ALA A 102 10.90 7.90 -33.59
N ALA A 103 11.99 7.26 -34.02
CA ALA A 103 13.36 7.74 -33.86
C ALA A 103 13.53 9.14 -34.49
N ARG A 104 13.03 9.32 -35.72
CA ARG A 104 13.00 10.62 -36.42
C ARG A 104 12.29 11.72 -35.60
N ASN A 105 11.20 11.37 -34.91
CA ASN A 105 10.46 12.33 -34.10
C ASN A 105 11.16 12.71 -32.79
N LEU A 106 11.91 11.77 -32.19
CA LEU A 106 12.73 12.02 -31.00
C LEU A 106 13.95 12.89 -31.33
N ILE A 107 14.69 12.55 -32.40
CA ILE A 107 15.86 13.32 -32.87
C ILE A 107 15.47 14.76 -33.24
N ARG A 108 14.34 14.94 -33.95
CA ARG A 108 13.80 16.28 -34.28
C ARG A 108 13.46 17.14 -33.07
N ARG A 109 13.23 16.52 -31.89
CA ARG A 109 12.91 17.19 -30.63
C ARG A 109 14.11 17.26 -29.67
N GLY A 110 15.27 16.74 -30.06
CA GLY A 110 16.45 16.70 -29.22
C GLY A 110 16.41 15.66 -28.08
N ILE A 111 15.64 14.58 -28.23
CA ILE A 111 15.39 13.61 -27.15
C ILE A 111 16.30 12.37 -27.31
N THR A 112 17.28 12.21 -26.41
CA THR A 112 18.12 10.99 -26.23
C THR A 112 17.75 10.15 -25.01
N ASN A 113 16.89 10.66 -24.13
CA ASN A 113 16.55 10.03 -22.85
C ASN A 113 15.05 9.73 -22.81
N LEU A 114 14.68 8.47 -22.56
CA LEU A 114 13.30 8.00 -22.61
C LEU A 114 12.94 7.22 -21.34
N VAL A 115 12.00 7.76 -20.56
CA VAL A 115 11.35 7.02 -19.48
C VAL A 115 10.14 6.28 -20.06
N VAL A 116 10.03 4.98 -19.84
CA VAL A 116 8.88 4.16 -20.28
C VAL A 116 8.18 3.59 -19.06
N ILE A 117 6.92 4.00 -18.86
CA ILE A 117 6.07 3.53 -17.76
C ILE A 117 5.01 2.58 -18.33
N GLY A 118 4.99 1.32 -17.88
CA GLY A 118 3.99 0.33 -18.30
C GLY A 118 4.33 -1.09 -17.86
N GLY A 119 3.53 -2.07 -18.30
CA GLY A 119 3.81 -3.49 -18.07
C GLY A 119 4.86 -4.06 -19.01
N ASP A 120 5.18 -5.35 -18.83
CA ASP A 120 6.19 -6.12 -19.58
C ASP A 120 6.22 -5.80 -21.09
N GLY A 121 5.09 -5.88 -21.80
CA GLY A 121 5.07 -5.66 -23.24
C GLY A 121 5.57 -4.28 -23.70
N SER A 122 5.38 -3.22 -22.89
CA SER A 122 5.94 -1.89 -23.18
C SER A 122 7.44 -1.83 -22.91
N LEU A 123 7.89 -2.50 -21.84
CA LEU A 123 9.28 -2.56 -21.41
C LEU A 123 10.14 -3.40 -22.37
N THR A 124 9.64 -4.56 -22.80
CA THR A 124 10.22 -5.37 -23.89
C THR A 124 10.34 -4.56 -25.19
N GLY A 125 9.28 -3.81 -25.56
CA GLY A 125 9.29 -2.98 -26.77
C GLY A 125 10.25 -1.79 -26.70
N ALA A 126 10.47 -1.23 -25.51
CA ALA A 126 11.43 -0.17 -25.27
C ALA A 126 12.88 -0.67 -25.46
N ASP A 127 13.21 -1.83 -24.88
CA ASP A 127 14.56 -2.38 -24.98
C ASP A 127 14.94 -2.72 -26.43
N LEU A 128 14.06 -3.39 -27.18
CA LEU A 128 14.23 -3.64 -28.61
C LEU A 128 14.49 -2.35 -29.39
N PHE A 129 13.77 -1.27 -29.05
CA PHE A 129 13.93 0.02 -29.71
C PHE A 129 15.28 0.70 -29.41
N ARG A 130 15.86 0.48 -28.22
CA ARG A 130 17.24 0.88 -27.92
C ARG A 130 18.26 0.06 -28.69
N GLN A 131 18.11 -1.27 -28.69
CA GLN A 131 19.02 -2.17 -29.42
C GLN A 131 19.05 -1.84 -30.92
N GLU A 132 17.88 -1.57 -31.51
CA GLU A 132 17.75 -1.16 -32.91
C GLU A 132 18.21 0.29 -33.19
N TRP A 133 18.42 1.13 -32.16
CA TRP A 133 18.60 2.58 -32.32
C TRP A 133 19.74 2.98 -33.28
N PRO A 134 20.99 2.50 -33.13
CA PRO A 134 22.09 2.94 -34.01
C PRO A 134 21.79 2.67 -35.48
N SER A 135 21.21 1.51 -35.76
CA SER A 135 20.78 1.10 -37.10
C SER A 135 19.65 1.99 -37.64
N LEU A 136 18.70 2.43 -36.80
CA LEU A 136 17.64 3.37 -37.18
C LEU A 136 18.20 4.77 -37.51
N VAL A 137 19.21 5.24 -36.76
CA VAL A 137 19.82 6.56 -37.02
C VAL A 137 20.65 6.55 -38.30
N ASP A 138 21.42 5.48 -38.54
CA ASP A 138 22.19 5.32 -39.79
C ASP A 138 21.27 5.17 -41.02
N GLU A 139 20.09 4.55 -40.86
CA GLU A 139 19.04 4.48 -41.90
C GLU A 139 18.46 5.88 -42.19
N LEU A 140 18.09 6.64 -41.16
CA LEU A 140 17.64 8.04 -41.30
C LEU A 140 18.69 8.97 -41.92
N LEU A 141 19.98 8.72 -41.68
CA LEU A 141 21.06 9.50 -42.29
C LEU A 141 21.13 9.25 -43.80
N LYS A 142 21.03 7.98 -44.23
CA LYS A 142 21.01 7.59 -45.66
C LYS A 142 19.78 8.16 -46.39
N GLU A 143 18.64 8.26 -45.73
CA GLU A 143 17.44 8.91 -46.26
C GLU A 143 17.52 10.45 -46.32
N GLY A 144 18.61 11.07 -45.81
CA GLY A 144 18.69 12.53 -45.64
C GLY A 144 17.69 13.08 -44.63
N ALA A 145 17.12 12.22 -43.78
CA ALA A 145 16.10 12.58 -42.80
C ALA A 145 16.68 13.20 -41.51
N VAL A 146 17.98 12.99 -41.26
CA VAL A 146 18.82 13.62 -40.22
C VAL A 146 20.18 14.02 -40.80
N THR A 147 20.84 15.00 -40.18
CA THR A 147 22.19 15.45 -40.56
C THR A 147 23.29 14.63 -39.87
N GLU A 148 24.52 14.64 -40.40
CA GLU A 148 25.67 13.97 -39.74
C GLU A 148 25.90 14.48 -38.31
N LYS A 149 25.71 15.78 -38.08
CA LYS A 149 25.74 16.37 -36.73
C LYS A 149 24.68 15.72 -35.83
N GLN A 150 23.44 15.61 -36.28
CA GLN A 150 22.39 14.94 -35.51
C GLN A 150 22.70 13.46 -35.31
N ARG A 151 23.22 12.75 -36.31
CA ARG A 151 23.60 11.35 -36.15
C ARG A 151 24.64 11.16 -35.04
N ARG A 152 25.62 12.06 -34.94
CA ARG A 152 26.59 12.10 -33.83
C ARG A 152 25.95 12.48 -32.49
N ASP A 153 25.22 13.60 -32.44
CA ASP A 153 24.66 14.17 -31.21
C ASP A 153 23.54 13.29 -30.60
N TYR A 154 22.92 12.42 -31.41
CA TYR A 154 21.84 11.50 -31.04
C TYR A 154 22.19 10.02 -31.30
N ALA A 155 23.48 9.67 -31.28
CA ALA A 155 23.96 8.31 -31.59
C ALA A 155 23.44 7.23 -30.61
N SER A 156 23.22 7.58 -29.35
CA SER A 156 22.69 6.71 -28.30
C SER A 156 21.29 7.11 -27.86
N LEU A 157 20.48 6.11 -27.50
CA LEU A 157 19.23 6.26 -26.76
C LEU A 157 19.41 5.62 -25.39
N HIS A 158 19.10 6.37 -24.33
CA HIS A 158 19.12 5.88 -22.96
C HIS A 158 17.68 5.64 -22.49
N ILE A 159 17.42 4.48 -21.88
CA ILE A 159 16.08 4.07 -21.45
C ILE A 159 16.09 3.71 -19.97
N ALA A 160 15.12 4.27 -19.24
CA ALA A 160 14.74 3.83 -17.90
C ALA A 160 13.29 3.35 -17.91
N GLY A 161 13.08 2.11 -17.47
CA GLY A 161 11.76 1.50 -17.30
C GLY A 161 11.19 1.73 -15.90
N MET A 162 9.88 1.91 -15.82
CA MET A 162 9.11 1.84 -14.57
C MET A 162 7.91 0.92 -14.78
N VAL A 163 7.65 0.01 -13.84
CA VAL A 163 6.62 -1.01 -14.03
C VAL A 163 5.24 -0.49 -13.58
N GLY A 164 4.43 -0.06 -14.55
CA GLY A 164 3.03 0.32 -14.36
C GLY A 164 2.10 -0.83 -14.73
N SER A 165 1.70 -1.63 -13.74
CA SER A 165 0.83 -2.80 -13.90
C SER A 165 0.03 -3.01 -12.61
N ILE A 166 -1.23 -3.42 -12.71
CA ILE A 166 -2.00 -3.91 -11.56
C ILE A 166 -1.73 -5.39 -11.27
N ASP A 167 -1.24 -6.13 -12.27
CA ASP A 167 -1.22 -7.59 -12.27
C ASP A 167 -0.08 -8.16 -11.39
N ASN A 168 0.86 -7.31 -10.95
CA ASN A 168 2.13 -7.64 -10.29
C ASN A 168 2.88 -8.81 -10.96
N ASP A 169 2.88 -8.79 -12.30
CA ASP A 169 3.32 -9.89 -13.16
C ASP A 169 4.80 -9.84 -13.56
N PHE A 170 5.48 -8.72 -13.30
CA PHE A 170 6.85 -8.45 -13.71
C PHE A 170 7.87 -8.89 -12.66
N CYS A 171 8.79 -9.77 -13.04
CA CYS A 171 9.82 -10.30 -12.14
C CYS A 171 10.92 -9.26 -11.88
N GLY A 172 11.37 -9.16 -10.62
CA GLY A 172 12.42 -8.24 -10.17
C GLY A 172 11.93 -7.10 -9.25
N THR A 173 10.62 -6.92 -9.11
CA THR A 173 10.01 -5.98 -8.15
C THR A 173 9.04 -6.71 -7.21
N ASP A 174 9.04 -6.36 -5.93
CA ASP A 174 8.08 -6.86 -4.94
C ASP A 174 6.65 -6.37 -5.24
N MET A 175 6.54 -5.18 -5.85
CA MET A 175 5.26 -4.55 -6.21
C MET A 175 5.39 -3.66 -7.45
N THR A 176 4.43 -3.76 -8.37
CA THR A 176 4.30 -2.86 -9.54
C THR A 176 3.33 -1.71 -9.25
N ILE A 177 3.57 -0.53 -9.84
CA ILE A 177 2.74 0.66 -9.65
C ILE A 177 1.32 0.39 -10.17
N GLY A 178 0.35 0.46 -9.26
CA GLY A 178 -1.07 0.20 -9.47
C GLY A 178 -1.60 -1.06 -8.76
N THR A 179 -0.71 -1.94 -8.27
CA THR A 179 -1.10 -3.20 -7.61
C THR A 179 -1.88 -2.94 -6.33
N ASP A 180 -1.38 -2.04 -5.47
CA ASP A 180 -2.00 -1.74 -4.19
C ASP A 180 -3.34 -1.01 -4.37
N SER A 181 -3.40 -0.09 -5.32
CA SER A 181 -4.65 0.57 -5.75
C SER A 181 -5.68 -0.46 -6.24
N ALA A 182 -5.28 -1.46 -7.02
CA ALA A 182 -6.17 -2.53 -7.47
C ALA A 182 -6.65 -3.41 -6.31
N LEU A 183 -5.76 -3.78 -5.38
CA LEU A 183 -6.14 -4.46 -4.14
C LEU A 183 -7.16 -3.64 -3.35
N HIS A 184 -7.00 -2.32 -3.21
CA HIS A 184 -7.99 -1.46 -2.56
C HIS A 184 -9.38 -1.58 -3.21
N ARG A 185 -9.48 -1.68 -4.54
CA ARG A 185 -10.76 -1.88 -5.24
C ARG A 185 -11.34 -3.28 -5.01
N ILE A 186 -10.49 -4.31 -4.96
CA ILE A 186 -10.91 -5.71 -4.73
C ILE A 186 -11.44 -5.88 -3.31
N ILE A 187 -10.71 -5.38 -2.31
CA ILE A 187 -11.08 -5.49 -0.90
C ILE A 187 -12.36 -4.70 -0.59
N GLU A 188 -12.52 -3.48 -1.14
CA GLU A 188 -13.76 -2.71 -0.99
C GLU A 188 -14.99 -3.48 -1.50
N ALA A 189 -14.86 -4.11 -2.68
CA ALA A 189 -15.95 -4.92 -3.23
C ALA A 189 -16.21 -6.21 -2.42
N CYS A 190 -15.17 -6.87 -1.93
CA CYS A 190 -15.30 -8.06 -1.08
C CYS A 190 -15.95 -7.74 0.27
N ASP A 191 -15.54 -6.67 0.94
CA ASP A 191 -16.12 -6.23 2.22
C ASP A 191 -17.60 -5.84 2.04
N ALA A 192 -17.95 -5.13 0.96
CA ALA A 192 -19.34 -4.79 0.63
C ALA A 192 -20.20 -6.07 0.45
N ILE A 193 -19.67 -7.07 -0.26
CA ILE A 193 -20.35 -8.36 -0.50
C ILE A 193 -20.45 -9.21 0.77
N ALA A 194 -19.43 -9.17 1.64
CA ALA A 194 -19.40 -9.97 2.87
C ALA A 194 -20.65 -9.73 3.75
N THR A 195 -21.13 -8.49 3.84
CA THR A 195 -22.32 -8.14 4.65
C THR A 195 -23.61 -8.82 4.17
N THR A 196 -23.93 -8.75 2.88
CA THR A 196 -25.11 -9.44 2.30
C THR A 196 -24.94 -10.95 2.32
N ALA A 197 -23.71 -11.43 2.13
CA ALA A 197 -23.41 -12.85 2.07
C ALA A 197 -23.50 -13.54 3.45
N GLN A 198 -23.05 -12.89 4.53
CA GLN A 198 -23.27 -13.33 5.93
C GLN A 198 -24.75 -13.36 6.31
N SER A 199 -25.53 -12.38 5.82
CA SER A 199 -26.96 -12.25 6.10
C SER A 199 -27.74 -13.45 5.53
N HIS A 200 -27.48 -13.83 4.28
CA HIS A 200 -28.18 -14.90 3.57
C HIS A 200 -27.49 -16.28 3.60
N GLN A 201 -26.39 -16.43 4.35
CA GLN A 201 -25.56 -17.65 4.37
C GLN A 201 -25.13 -18.15 2.98
N ARG A 202 -24.67 -17.22 2.13
CA ARG A 202 -24.32 -17.47 0.73
C ARG A 202 -22.87 -17.89 0.53
N ALA A 203 -22.60 -18.52 -0.61
CA ALA A 203 -21.26 -18.64 -1.17
C ALA A 203 -21.08 -17.59 -2.28
N PHE A 204 -19.91 -16.94 -2.32
CA PHE A 204 -19.55 -16.01 -3.40
C PHE A 204 -18.25 -16.43 -4.05
N VAL A 205 -18.25 -16.47 -5.38
CA VAL A 205 -17.07 -16.64 -6.23
C VAL A 205 -16.70 -15.26 -6.79
N MET A 206 -15.56 -14.75 -6.38
CA MET A 206 -15.02 -13.45 -6.76
C MET A 206 -13.97 -13.64 -7.85
N GLU A 207 -14.24 -13.12 -9.05
CA GLU A 207 -13.27 -13.16 -10.16
C GLU A 207 -12.45 -11.86 -10.16
N VAL A 208 -11.13 -12.03 -10.05
CA VAL A 208 -10.12 -10.99 -9.81
C VAL A 208 -9.16 -10.92 -11.00
N MET A 209 -8.74 -9.72 -11.39
CA MET A 209 -7.79 -9.52 -12.49
C MET A 209 -6.37 -10.00 -12.12
N GLY A 210 -5.52 -10.16 -13.13
CA GLY A 210 -4.11 -10.55 -12.96
C GLY A 210 -3.48 -11.13 -14.23
N ARG A 211 -4.22 -11.26 -15.33
CA ARG A 211 -3.85 -11.89 -16.60
C ARG A 211 -3.42 -13.35 -16.43
N HIS A 212 -2.12 -13.60 -16.23
CA HIS A 212 -1.52 -14.91 -15.98
C HIS A 212 -0.78 -14.93 -14.63
N CYS A 213 -1.12 -14.00 -13.73
CA CYS A 213 -0.55 -13.86 -12.40
C CYS A 213 -1.63 -14.00 -11.32
N GLY A 214 -1.38 -14.85 -10.34
CA GLY A 214 -2.25 -15.05 -9.18
C GLY A 214 -2.09 -14.03 -8.07
N TYR A 215 -1.17 -13.06 -8.15
CA TYR A 215 -0.78 -12.22 -7.01
C TYR A 215 -1.96 -11.43 -6.41
N LEU A 216 -2.76 -10.76 -7.25
CA LEU A 216 -3.95 -10.03 -6.79
C LEU A 216 -4.94 -10.97 -6.10
N ALA A 217 -5.19 -12.16 -6.67
CA ALA A 217 -6.10 -13.15 -6.09
C ALA A 217 -5.59 -13.71 -4.76
N LEU A 218 -4.30 -14.02 -4.67
CA LEU A 218 -3.61 -14.58 -3.49
C LEU A 218 -3.61 -13.59 -2.32
N VAL A 219 -3.21 -12.34 -2.55
CA VAL A 219 -3.26 -11.30 -1.49
C VAL A 219 -4.71 -10.99 -1.10
N SER A 220 -5.64 -10.96 -2.06
CA SER A 220 -7.06 -10.78 -1.74
C SER A 220 -7.63 -11.92 -0.91
N ALA A 221 -7.21 -13.18 -1.15
CA ALA A 221 -7.63 -14.32 -0.35
C ALA A 221 -7.16 -14.24 1.11
N LEU A 222 -5.93 -13.75 1.35
CA LEU A 222 -5.42 -13.47 2.69
C LEU A 222 -6.25 -12.36 3.37
N CYS A 223 -6.47 -11.24 2.68
CA CYS A 223 -7.16 -10.06 3.19
C CYS A 223 -8.68 -10.20 3.38
N CYS A 224 -9.33 -11.16 2.70
CA CYS A 224 -10.77 -11.42 2.77
C CYS A 224 -11.15 -12.73 3.48
N GLU A 225 -10.19 -13.46 4.04
CA GLU A 225 -10.41 -14.75 4.71
C GLU A 225 -11.08 -15.82 3.81
N ALA A 226 -10.64 -15.89 2.56
CA ALA A 226 -11.20 -16.79 1.56
C ALA A 226 -11.01 -18.27 1.92
N ASP A 227 -12.07 -19.06 1.75
CA ASP A 227 -12.10 -20.51 1.97
C ASP A 227 -11.30 -21.26 0.89
N PHE A 228 -11.32 -20.74 -0.34
CA PHE A 228 -10.60 -21.33 -1.45
C PHE A 228 -10.06 -20.26 -2.41
N LEU A 229 -8.94 -20.58 -3.05
CA LEU A 229 -8.20 -19.75 -3.98
C LEU A 229 -7.90 -20.58 -5.23
N PHE A 230 -8.06 -19.96 -6.41
CA PHE A 230 -7.63 -20.51 -7.69
C PHE A 230 -6.66 -19.53 -8.35
N ILE A 231 -5.42 -19.98 -8.61
CA ILE A 231 -4.34 -19.20 -9.23
C ILE A 231 -3.57 -20.06 -10.25
N PRO A 232 -3.00 -19.48 -11.32
CA PRO A 232 -2.24 -20.23 -12.31
C PRO A 232 -0.89 -20.78 -11.81
N GLU A 233 -0.30 -20.20 -10.77
CA GLU A 233 0.98 -20.68 -10.20
C GLU A 233 0.82 -21.87 -9.23
N GLU A 234 -0.38 -22.10 -8.70
CA GLU A 234 -0.73 -23.28 -7.91
C GLU A 234 -2.10 -23.81 -8.38
N PRO A 235 -2.16 -24.41 -9.59
CA PRO A 235 -3.39 -24.96 -10.10
C PRO A 235 -3.78 -26.20 -9.30
N PRO A 236 -5.08 -26.40 -9.01
CA PRO A 236 -5.50 -27.54 -8.21
C PRO A 236 -5.63 -28.80 -9.08
N GLY A 237 -5.51 -29.97 -8.43
CA GLY A 237 -5.67 -31.28 -9.10
C GLY A 237 -7.08 -31.51 -9.63
N THR A 238 -7.28 -32.58 -10.40
CA THR A 238 -8.59 -32.92 -11.00
C THR A 238 -9.69 -33.21 -9.96
N ASP A 239 -9.31 -33.51 -8.72
CA ASP A 239 -10.19 -33.69 -7.55
C ASP A 239 -10.60 -32.37 -6.86
N TRP A 240 -10.18 -31.20 -7.37
CA TRP A 240 -10.53 -29.89 -6.83
C TRP A 240 -12.02 -29.67 -6.53
N PRO A 241 -12.99 -30.20 -7.32
CA PRO A 241 -14.41 -30.03 -7.01
C PRO A 241 -14.76 -30.61 -5.64
N ASP A 242 -14.24 -31.78 -5.31
CA ASP A 242 -14.51 -32.48 -4.05
C ASP A 242 -13.66 -31.95 -2.90
N VAL A 243 -12.39 -31.62 -3.14
CA VAL A 243 -11.52 -30.97 -2.14
C VAL A 243 -12.12 -29.63 -1.69
N MET A 244 -12.56 -28.80 -2.64
CA MET A 244 -13.24 -27.53 -2.35
C MET A 244 -14.57 -27.79 -1.63
N CYS A 245 -15.43 -28.67 -2.15
CA CYS A 245 -16.75 -28.91 -1.54
C CYS A 245 -16.64 -29.41 -0.10
N ASN A 246 -15.72 -30.34 0.17
CA ASN A 246 -15.43 -30.84 1.52
C ASN A 246 -14.87 -29.75 2.44
N HIS A 247 -14.05 -28.83 1.93
CA HIS A 247 -13.58 -27.67 2.69
C HIS A 247 -14.77 -26.77 3.10
N LEU A 248 -15.65 -26.43 2.15
CA LEU A 248 -16.80 -25.55 2.38
C LEU A 248 -17.81 -26.14 3.38
N ILE A 249 -18.09 -27.46 3.30
CA ILE A 249 -18.92 -28.16 4.28
C ILE A 249 -18.33 -28.02 5.69
N LYS A 250 -17.03 -28.34 5.86
CA LYS A 250 -16.35 -28.26 7.16
C LYS A 250 -16.33 -26.84 7.72
N ALA A 251 -16.15 -25.83 6.87
CA ALA A 251 -16.22 -24.43 7.28
C ALA A 251 -17.62 -24.05 7.80
N ARG A 252 -18.70 -24.47 7.12
CA ARG A 252 -20.08 -24.21 7.58
C ARG A 252 -20.44 -24.98 8.85
N GLN A 253 -20.02 -26.24 8.98
CA GLN A 253 -20.24 -27.05 10.18
C GLN A 253 -19.63 -26.43 11.43
N ARG A 254 -18.54 -25.64 11.29
CA ARG A 254 -17.93 -24.85 12.37
C ARG A 254 -18.51 -23.44 12.51
N GLY A 255 -19.70 -23.19 11.97
CA GLY A 255 -20.42 -21.93 12.13
C GLY A 255 -20.02 -20.80 11.18
N LYS A 256 -19.11 -21.02 10.21
CA LYS A 256 -18.82 -19.98 9.20
C LYS A 256 -20.04 -19.79 8.30
N ARG A 257 -20.75 -18.68 8.48
CA ARG A 257 -21.96 -18.34 7.72
C ARG A 257 -21.68 -17.97 6.26
N LEU A 258 -20.49 -17.45 6.00
CA LEU A 258 -20.06 -16.90 4.72
C LEU A 258 -18.97 -17.77 4.11
N ASN A 259 -19.12 -18.17 2.85
CA ASN A 259 -18.02 -18.71 2.06
C ASN A 259 -17.60 -17.73 0.96
N ILE A 260 -16.31 -17.40 0.91
CA ILE A 260 -15.69 -16.60 -0.17
C ILE A 260 -14.69 -17.50 -0.88
N ILE A 261 -14.82 -17.57 -2.20
CA ILE A 261 -13.87 -18.20 -3.11
C ILE A 261 -13.29 -17.08 -3.98
N ILE A 262 -11.96 -16.96 -4.04
CA ILE A 262 -11.28 -16.03 -4.95
C ILE A 262 -10.72 -16.82 -6.13
N ALA A 263 -10.97 -16.36 -7.35
CA ALA A 263 -10.39 -16.92 -8.57
C ALA A 263 -9.70 -15.82 -9.38
N ALA A 264 -8.45 -16.06 -9.79
CA ALA A 264 -7.79 -15.22 -10.78
C ALA A 264 -8.42 -15.42 -12.17
N GLU A 265 -8.48 -14.38 -12.99
CA GLU A 265 -9.00 -14.47 -14.37
C GLU A 265 -8.21 -15.47 -15.25
N GLY A 266 -6.95 -15.76 -14.89
CA GLY A 266 -6.10 -16.77 -15.51
C GLY A 266 -6.06 -18.12 -14.79
N ALA A 267 -7.02 -18.44 -13.93
CA ALA A 267 -7.05 -19.72 -13.21
C ALA A 267 -7.15 -20.92 -14.17
N ILE A 268 -6.32 -21.94 -13.92
CA ILE A 268 -6.25 -23.20 -14.67
C ILE A 268 -6.19 -24.40 -13.73
N ASP A 269 -6.48 -25.59 -14.24
CA ASP A 269 -6.18 -26.86 -13.58
C ASP A 269 -4.77 -27.38 -13.92
N THR A 270 -4.36 -28.50 -13.33
CA THR A 270 -3.07 -29.16 -13.59
C THR A 270 -2.90 -29.71 -15.02
N GLU A 271 -3.98 -29.79 -15.79
CA GLU A 271 -3.92 -30.15 -17.21
C GLU A 271 -3.72 -28.93 -18.13
N GLY A 272 -3.97 -27.73 -17.61
CA GLY A 272 -3.93 -26.46 -18.33
C GLY A 272 -5.31 -25.96 -18.81
N ASN A 273 -6.40 -26.63 -18.44
CA ASN A 273 -7.76 -26.21 -18.78
C ASN A 273 -8.19 -25.02 -17.90
N ALA A 274 -8.90 -24.04 -18.46
CA ALA A 274 -9.33 -22.84 -17.73
C ALA A 274 -10.45 -23.13 -16.71
N ILE A 275 -10.24 -22.72 -15.45
CA ILE A 275 -11.24 -22.81 -14.38
C ILE A 275 -11.98 -21.47 -14.28
N SER A 276 -13.14 -21.38 -14.95
CA SER A 276 -13.96 -20.16 -14.88
C SER A 276 -14.72 -20.02 -13.55
N ALA A 277 -15.02 -18.79 -13.14
CA ALA A 277 -15.84 -18.53 -11.95
C ALA A 277 -17.26 -19.15 -12.02
N ASN A 278 -17.80 -19.28 -13.24
CA ASN A 278 -19.06 -19.99 -13.49
C ASN A 278 -18.95 -21.49 -13.19
N LEU A 279 -17.87 -22.15 -13.61
CA LEU A 279 -17.63 -23.58 -13.33
C LEU A 279 -17.53 -23.86 -11.82
N ILE A 280 -16.85 -22.97 -11.08
CA ILE A 280 -16.76 -23.02 -9.62
C ILE A 280 -18.17 -22.87 -9.00
N ARG A 281 -18.96 -21.86 -9.41
CA ARG A 281 -20.34 -21.68 -8.94
C ARG A 281 -21.19 -22.92 -9.19
N ASP A 282 -21.15 -23.46 -10.40
CA ASP A 282 -22.00 -24.56 -10.81
C ASP A 282 -21.62 -25.84 -10.06
N THR A 283 -20.33 -26.07 -9.81
CA THR A 283 -19.84 -27.15 -8.94
C THR A 283 -20.41 -27.04 -7.52
N ILE A 284 -20.31 -25.87 -6.88
CA ILE A 284 -20.86 -25.63 -5.54
C ILE A 284 -22.38 -25.81 -5.53
N SER A 285 -23.08 -25.25 -6.51
CA SER A 285 -24.55 -25.29 -6.59
C SER A 285 -25.08 -26.70 -6.93
N GLN A 286 -24.33 -27.49 -7.70
CA GLN A 286 -24.71 -28.87 -8.04
C GLN A 286 -24.40 -29.84 -6.90
N LYS A 287 -23.18 -29.80 -6.32
CA LYS A 287 -22.74 -30.74 -5.27
C LYS A 287 -23.28 -30.37 -3.87
N LEU A 288 -23.23 -29.09 -3.48
CA LEU A 288 -23.61 -28.66 -2.12
C LEU A 288 -25.00 -28.03 -2.00
N LYS A 289 -25.64 -27.70 -3.12
CA LYS A 289 -26.92 -26.95 -3.18
C LYS A 289 -26.89 -25.59 -2.46
N TYR A 290 -25.72 -24.98 -2.25
CA TYR A 290 -25.60 -23.66 -1.63
C TYR A 290 -26.03 -22.57 -2.62
N ASP A 291 -26.75 -21.55 -2.13
CA ASP A 291 -27.04 -20.32 -2.88
C ASP A 291 -25.70 -19.60 -3.17
N THR A 292 -25.23 -19.76 -4.42
CA THR A 292 -23.89 -19.37 -4.85
C THR A 292 -23.97 -18.32 -5.94
N ARG A 293 -23.23 -17.22 -5.78
CA ARG A 293 -23.20 -16.10 -6.72
C ARG A 293 -21.79 -15.87 -7.25
N VAL A 294 -21.69 -15.46 -8.51
CA VAL A 294 -20.43 -15.00 -9.13
C VAL A 294 -20.44 -13.49 -9.13
N THR A 295 -19.31 -12.86 -8.80
CA THR A 295 -19.07 -11.45 -9.04
C THR A 295 -17.76 -11.28 -9.78
N VAL A 296 -17.86 -10.86 -11.05
CA VAL A 296 -16.72 -10.45 -11.85
C VAL A 296 -16.48 -8.97 -11.63
N LEU A 297 -15.38 -8.62 -10.96
CA LEU A 297 -15.06 -7.22 -10.67
C LEU A 297 -14.68 -6.45 -11.94
N GLY A 298 -13.95 -7.11 -12.84
CA GLY A 298 -13.52 -6.52 -14.11
C GLY A 298 -12.77 -5.19 -13.93
N HIS A 299 -13.07 -4.22 -14.78
CA HIS A 299 -12.28 -3.00 -14.93
C HIS A 299 -12.35 -2.01 -13.75
N VAL A 300 -13.20 -2.23 -12.74
CA VAL A 300 -13.18 -1.39 -11.51
C VAL A 300 -11.82 -1.45 -10.82
N GLN A 301 -11.10 -2.58 -10.96
CA GLN A 301 -9.76 -2.83 -10.46
C GLN A 301 -8.66 -1.98 -11.13
N ARG A 302 -8.95 -1.37 -12.28
CA ARG A 302 -8.02 -0.49 -13.03
C ARG A 302 -8.35 1.00 -12.87
N GLY A 303 -9.39 1.33 -12.10
CA GLY A 303 -9.89 2.70 -11.91
C GLY A 303 -9.84 3.16 -10.44
N GLY A 304 -10.36 4.36 -10.20
CA GLY A 304 -10.27 5.04 -8.89
C GLY A 304 -9.03 5.93 -8.77
N ALA A 305 -8.95 6.67 -7.67
CA ALA A 305 -7.73 7.41 -7.31
C ALA A 305 -6.66 6.41 -6.81
N PRO A 306 -5.37 6.65 -7.09
CA PRO A 306 -4.30 5.77 -6.59
C PRO A 306 -4.20 5.84 -5.06
N SER A 307 -3.83 4.72 -4.44
CA SER A 307 -3.57 4.62 -3.00
C SER A 307 -2.36 5.47 -2.58
N ALA A 308 -2.21 5.72 -1.27
CA ALA A 308 -1.05 6.43 -0.76
C ALA A 308 0.27 5.72 -1.13
N PHE A 309 0.31 4.39 -1.05
CA PHE A 309 1.46 3.58 -1.43
C PHE A 309 1.84 3.76 -2.92
N ASP A 310 0.89 3.62 -3.85
CA ASP A 310 1.19 3.74 -5.29
C ASP A 310 1.63 5.15 -5.71
N ARG A 311 1.10 6.20 -5.05
CA ARG A 311 1.57 7.58 -5.26
C ARG A 311 3.03 7.74 -4.84
N LEU A 312 3.37 7.26 -3.64
CA LEU A 312 4.73 7.30 -3.11
C LEU A 312 5.70 6.47 -3.95
N LEU A 313 5.29 5.26 -4.36
CA LEU A 313 6.07 4.38 -5.21
C LEU A 313 6.36 5.04 -6.57
N GLY A 314 5.35 5.63 -7.20
CA GLY A 314 5.49 6.37 -8.46
C GLY A 314 6.45 7.55 -8.33
N CYS A 315 6.35 8.35 -7.27
CA CYS A 315 7.29 9.46 -7.01
C CYS A 315 8.73 8.99 -6.80
N ARG A 316 8.96 7.97 -5.95
CA ARG A 316 10.29 7.39 -5.68
C ARG A 316 10.91 6.83 -6.95
N MET A 317 10.17 5.98 -7.67
CA MET A 317 10.66 5.33 -8.89
C MET A 317 10.95 6.34 -10.02
N ALA A 318 10.14 7.41 -10.13
CA ALA A 318 10.38 8.47 -11.13
C ALA A 318 11.66 9.26 -10.84
N ALA A 319 11.95 9.57 -9.57
CA ALA A 319 13.19 10.26 -9.18
C ALA A 319 14.42 9.41 -9.55
N GLU A 320 14.42 8.12 -9.20
CA GLU A 320 15.51 7.21 -9.56
C GLU A 320 15.64 6.96 -11.07
N ALA A 321 14.52 6.94 -11.82
CA ALA A 321 14.56 6.79 -13.27
C ALA A 321 15.21 8.01 -13.94
N VAL A 322 14.98 9.22 -13.42
CA VAL A 322 15.66 10.45 -13.89
C VAL A 322 17.14 10.41 -13.55
N LEU A 323 17.51 10.07 -12.31
CA LEU A 323 18.93 9.94 -11.92
C LEU A 323 19.65 8.90 -12.79
N ALA A 324 19.07 7.73 -13.00
CA ALA A 324 19.67 6.68 -13.84
C ALA A 324 19.89 7.11 -15.31
N LEU A 325 19.03 7.99 -15.86
CA LEU A 325 19.23 8.56 -17.19
C LEU A 325 20.34 9.64 -17.21
N LEU A 326 20.50 10.40 -16.12
CA LEU A 326 21.64 11.32 -15.97
C LEU A 326 22.97 10.55 -15.87
N ASP A 327 22.99 9.43 -15.15
CA ASP A 327 24.15 8.54 -15.05
C ASP A 327 24.46 7.88 -16.40
N ALA A 328 23.45 7.36 -17.11
CA ALA A 328 23.60 6.78 -18.45
C ALA A 328 24.08 7.79 -19.51
N ARG A 329 23.81 9.08 -19.33
CA ARG A 329 24.36 10.15 -20.17
C ARG A 329 25.86 10.39 -19.91
N GLN A 330 26.33 10.15 -18.69
CA GLN A 330 27.77 10.24 -18.35
C GLN A 330 28.52 8.97 -18.76
N ASN A 331 27.86 7.80 -18.68
CA ASN A 331 28.40 6.51 -19.07
C ASN A 331 27.43 5.77 -20.03
N PRO A 332 27.58 5.95 -21.36
CA PRO A 332 26.68 5.37 -22.36
C PRO A 332 26.64 3.83 -22.42
N GLU A 333 27.67 3.16 -21.89
CA GLU A 333 27.76 1.70 -21.81
C GLU A 333 26.80 1.09 -20.78
N LEU A 334 26.19 1.89 -19.90
CA LEU A 334 25.24 1.40 -18.91
C LEU A 334 24.00 0.76 -19.59
N PRO A 335 23.58 -0.45 -19.19
CA PRO A 335 22.49 -1.18 -19.83
C PRO A 335 21.14 -0.47 -19.65
N SER A 336 20.09 -0.95 -20.32
CA SER A 336 18.73 -0.48 -20.04
C SER A 336 18.37 -0.90 -18.62
N ILE A 337 17.89 0.03 -17.79
CA ILE A 337 17.52 -0.27 -16.41
C ILE A 337 16.00 -0.22 -16.23
N VAL A 338 15.48 -1.04 -15.32
CA VAL A 338 14.15 -0.90 -14.74
C VAL A 338 14.31 -0.51 -13.27
N VAL A 339 13.59 0.53 -12.85
CA VAL A 339 13.49 0.87 -11.43
C VAL A 339 12.44 -0.02 -10.79
N SER A 340 12.84 -0.76 -9.77
CA SER A 340 12.04 -1.77 -9.06
C SER A 340 12.10 -1.54 -7.54
N LEU A 341 11.23 -2.23 -6.80
CA LEU A 341 11.19 -2.22 -5.35
C LEU A 341 11.65 -3.58 -4.81
N ASP A 342 12.54 -3.59 -3.82
CA ASP A 342 13.02 -4.80 -3.16
C ASP A 342 13.21 -4.51 -1.67
N ALA A 343 12.42 -5.16 -0.81
CA ALA A 343 12.44 -4.97 0.65
C ALA A 343 12.40 -3.48 1.06
N ASN A 344 11.43 -2.74 0.49
CA ASN A 344 11.23 -1.29 0.63
C ASN A 344 12.35 -0.39 0.04
N GLN A 345 13.45 -0.94 -0.47
CA GLN A 345 14.50 -0.16 -1.13
C GLN A 345 14.20 -0.02 -2.62
N ALA A 346 14.49 1.15 -3.20
CA ALA A 346 14.54 1.27 -4.65
C ALA A 346 15.77 0.50 -5.17
N VAL A 347 15.63 -0.19 -6.29
CA VAL A 347 16.74 -0.90 -6.96
C VAL A 347 16.69 -0.65 -8.46
N ARG A 348 17.87 -0.56 -9.09
CA ARG A 348 18.02 -0.42 -10.53
C ARG A 348 18.50 -1.75 -11.09
N LEU A 349 17.64 -2.45 -11.83
CA LEU A 349 17.92 -3.80 -12.35
C LEU A 349 18.06 -3.77 -13.88
N PRO A 350 18.85 -4.67 -14.50
CA PRO A 350 18.91 -4.79 -15.95
C PRO A 350 17.55 -5.18 -16.54
N LEU A 351 17.02 -4.33 -17.43
CA LEU A 351 15.71 -4.47 -18.05
C LEU A 351 15.55 -5.82 -18.78
N VAL A 352 16.61 -6.24 -19.48
CA VAL A 352 16.68 -7.48 -20.25
C VAL A 352 16.47 -8.70 -19.37
N GLU A 353 17.14 -8.75 -18.22
CA GLU A 353 17.09 -9.89 -17.29
C GLU A 353 15.71 -10.01 -16.63
N CYS A 354 15.11 -8.89 -16.20
CA CYS A 354 13.75 -8.87 -15.65
C CYS A 354 12.70 -9.35 -16.68
N VAL A 355 12.83 -8.91 -17.94
CA VAL A 355 11.95 -9.34 -19.05
C VAL A 355 12.14 -10.83 -19.36
N ALA A 356 13.38 -11.33 -19.40
CA ALA A 356 13.67 -12.74 -19.63
C ALA A 356 13.06 -13.62 -18.51
N ARG A 357 13.26 -13.24 -17.25
CA ARG A 357 12.67 -13.94 -16.08
C ARG A 357 11.14 -13.92 -16.12
N THR A 358 10.53 -12.81 -16.55
CA THR A 358 9.06 -12.69 -16.69
C THR A 358 8.50 -13.61 -17.78
N LYS A 359 9.23 -13.81 -18.89
CA LYS A 359 8.84 -14.78 -19.94
C LYS A 359 8.96 -16.22 -19.44
N ALA A 360 10.06 -16.54 -18.74
CA ALA A 360 10.30 -17.86 -18.17
C ALA A 360 9.18 -18.34 -17.22
N VAL A 361 8.48 -17.42 -16.50
CA VAL A 361 7.29 -17.80 -15.70
C VAL A 361 6.19 -18.39 -16.58
N ASN A 362 5.89 -17.75 -17.72
CA ASN A 362 4.83 -18.22 -18.62
C ASN A 362 5.22 -19.52 -19.31
N GLU A 363 6.50 -19.66 -19.67
CA GLU A 363 7.07 -20.91 -20.23
C GLU A 363 6.99 -22.05 -19.22
N ALA A 364 7.32 -21.82 -17.95
CA ALA A 364 7.19 -22.80 -16.87
C ALA A 364 5.72 -23.24 -16.66
N ILE A 365 4.76 -22.31 -16.68
CA ILE A 365 3.32 -22.63 -16.59
C ILE A 365 2.87 -23.46 -17.79
N GLN A 366 3.29 -23.11 -19.02
CA GLN A 366 2.96 -23.88 -20.23
C GLN A 366 3.58 -25.29 -20.22
N ALA A 367 4.80 -25.42 -19.69
CA ALA A 367 5.49 -26.69 -19.48
C ALA A 367 4.95 -27.48 -18.27
N LYS A 368 3.91 -26.98 -17.57
CA LYS A 368 3.32 -27.55 -16.34
C LYS A 368 4.29 -27.67 -15.16
N ASN A 369 5.40 -26.91 -15.19
CA ASN A 369 6.35 -26.80 -14.09
C ASN A 369 5.93 -25.68 -13.12
N TYR A 370 4.84 -25.91 -12.40
CA TYR A 370 4.24 -24.90 -11.52
C TYR A 370 5.16 -24.51 -10.35
N ALA A 371 5.96 -25.44 -9.83
CA ALA A 371 6.96 -25.15 -8.78
C ALA A 371 7.99 -24.10 -9.24
N GLN A 372 8.55 -24.27 -10.44
CA GLN A 372 9.46 -23.28 -11.04
C GLN A 372 8.75 -21.94 -11.30
N SER A 373 7.46 -21.95 -11.67
CA SER A 373 6.70 -20.69 -11.86
C SER A 373 6.59 -19.89 -10.56
N VAL A 374 6.38 -20.56 -9.41
CA VAL A 374 6.32 -19.94 -8.07
C VAL A 374 7.69 -19.40 -7.65
N GLU A 375 8.77 -20.15 -7.92
CA GLU A 375 10.14 -19.70 -7.65
C GLU A 375 10.51 -18.46 -8.46
N LEU A 376 10.18 -18.45 -9.76
CA LEU A 376 10.47 -17.34 -10.66
C LEU A 376 9.74 -16.05 -10.25
N ARG A 377 8.52 -16.13 -9.69
CA ARG A 377 7.79 -14.99 -9.08
C ARG A 377 8.52 -14.36 -7.88
N GLY A 378 9.33 -15.14 -7.16
CA GLY A 378 10.19 -14.65 -6.08
C GLY A 378 9.58 -14.59 -4.68
N LYS A 379 10.41 -14.18 -3.71
CA LYS A 379 10.20 -14.30 -2.25
C LYS A 379 8.84 -13.75 -1.77
N SER A 380 8.40 -12.58 -2.26
CA SER A 380 7.11 -11.99 -1.86
C SER A 380 5.92 -12.90 -2.19
N PHE A 381 5.91 -13.52 -3.38
CA PHE A 381 4.87 -14.46 -3.80
C PHE A 381 4.93 -15.75 -3.00
N ILE A 382 6.11 -16.35 -2.86
CA ILE A 382 6.34 -17.58 -2.07
C ILE A 382 5.84 -17.41 -0.64
N ASN A 383 6.20 -16.31 0.02
CA ASN A 383 5.82 -16.03 1.40
C ASN A 383 4.30 -15.79 1.55
N ASN A 384 3.65 -15.11 0.59
CA ASN A 384 2.19 -15.00 0.55
C ASN A 384 1.53 -16.40 0.42
N LEU A 385 2.07 -17.25 -0.47
CA LEU A 385 1.51 -18.57 -0.75
C LEU A 385 1.67 -19.53 0.44
N ALA A 386 2.85 -19.56 1.07
CA ALA A 386 3.09 -20.31 2.30
C ALA A 386 2.14 -19.85 3.44
N THR A 387 2.00 -18.53 3.62
CA THR A 387 1.04 -17.94 4.58
C THR A 387 -0.40 -18.40 4.29
N TYR A 388 -0.81 -18.38 3.02
CA TYR A 388 -2.14 -18.85 2.61
C TYR A 388 -2.33 -20.35 2.87
N ARG A 389 -1.36 -21.19 2.49
CA ARG A 389 -1.38 -22.64 2.77
C ARG A 389 -1.55 -22.93 4.26
N THR A 390 -0.80 -22.24 5.14
CA THR A 390 -0.91 -22.39 6.59
C THR A 390 -2.30 -21.98 7.10
N LEU A 391 -2.83 -20.83 6.69
CA LEU A 391 -4.13 -20.33 7.16
C LEU A 391 -5.35 -21.04 6.51
N LYS A 392 -5.16 -21.74 5.38
CA LYS A 392 -6.17 -22.58 4.71
C LYS A 392 -6.37 -23.93 5.41
N LYS A 393 -5.38 -24.45 6.14
CA LYS A 393 -5.49 -25.73 6.85
C LYS A 393 -6.66 -25.67 7.84
N LEU A 394 -7.74 -26.41 7.56
CA LEU A 394 -8.91 -26.53 8.45
C LEU A 394 -8.62 -27.34 9.74
N HIS A 395 -7.36 -27.60 10.08
CA HIS A 395 -7.02 -28.64 11.05
C HIS A 395 -6.60 -28.07 12.41
N SER A 396 -6.82 -28.91 13.41
CA SER A 396 -6.37 -28.79 14.79
C SER A 396 -5.61 -30.09 15.07
N PRO A 397 -4.42 -30.09 15.68
CA PRO A 397 -3.82 -31.34 16.12
C PRO A 397 -4.77 -31.94 17.15
N ALA A 398 -5.14 -33.22 16.98
CA ALA A 398 -6.38 -33.81 17.52
C ALA A 398 -6.51 -33.90 19.07
N ASN A 399 -5.60 -33.28 19.83
CA ASN A 399 -5.61 -33.16 21.29
C ASN A 399 -5.58 -31.69 21.80
N ALA A 400 -5.68 -30.67 20.93
CA ALA A 400 -5.51 -29.26 21.31
C ALA A 400 -6.74 -28.64 22.01
N CYS A 401 -7.05 -29.13 23.21
CA CYS A 401 -7.64 -28.38 24.33
C CYS A 401 -7.74 -29.29 25.57
N SER A 402 -6.59 -29.58 26.17
CA SER A 402 -6.51 -29.92 27.59
C SER A 402 -5.67 -28.84 28.29
N ASP A 403 -5.83 -28.66 29.60
CA ASP A 403 -5.06 -27.65 30.34
C ASP A 403 -3.55 -27.94 30.38
N SER A 404 -3.14 -29.13 29.91
CA SER A 404 -1.73 -29.49 29.69
C SER A 404 -1.09 -28.87 28.43
N CYS A 405 -1.84 -28.25 27.53
CA CYS A 405 -1.28 -27.64 26.31
C CYS A 405 -0.39 -26.41 26.60
N PRO A 406 0.73 -26.22 25.88
CA PRO A 406 1.57 -25.03 26.03
C PRO A 406 0.79 -23.77 25.63
N THR A 407 0.83 -22.74 26.48
CA THR A 407 0.00 -21.54 26.33
C THR A 407 0.81 -20.34 25.83
N LEU A 408 0.31 -19.66 24.80
CA LEU A 408 0.81 -18.37 24.33
C LEU A 408 -0.19 -17.26 24.71
N LEU A 409 0.33 -16.14 25.19
CA LEU A 409 -0.45 -14.99 25.65
C LEU A 409 -0.37 -13.83 24.64
N ILE A 410 -1.49 -13.13 24.38
CA ILE A 410 -1.53 -11.90 23.57
C ILE A 410 -1.93 -10.72 24.45
N VAL A 411 -1.13 -9.65 24.44
CA VAL A 411 -1.42 -8.38 25.11
C VAL A 411 -1.38 -7.24 24.09
N MET A 412 -2.38 -6.35 24.08
CA MET A 412 -2.37 -5.15 23.24
C MET A 412 -2.01 -3.91 24.05
N VAL A 413 -1.05 -3.12 23.55
CA VAL A 413 -0.47 -1.98 24.30
C VAL A 413 -0.25 -0.78 23.37
N GLY A 414 -0.69 0.41 23.81
CA GLY A 414 -0.66 1.65 23.02
C GLY A 414 -2.03 2.05 22.48
N ALA A 415 -2.03 2.94 21.48
CA ALA A 415 -3.23 3.39 20.78
C ALA A 415 -3.74 2.32 19.79
N PRO A 416 -5.06 2.26 19.50
CA PRO A 416 -5.58 1.38 18.46
C PRO A 416 -5.08 1.81 17.08
N ALA A 417 -4.81 0.82 16.22
CA ALA A 417 -4.45 1.01 14.83
C ALA A 417 -5.07 -0.11 13.99
N CYS A 418 -5.55 0.23 12.79
CA CYS A 418 -6.18 -0.74 11.90
C CYS A 418 -5.20 -1.86 11.50
N GLY A 419 -5.66 -3.11 11.53
CA GLY A 419 -4.85 -4.30 11.22
C GLY A 419 -4.42 -5.12 12.44
N ALA A 420 -4.47 -4.57 13.66
CA ALA A 420 -4.20 -5.31 14.91
C ALA A 420 -4.98 -6.64 14.99
N ASN A 421 -6.27 -6.59 14.62
CA ASN A 421 -7.19 -7.73 14.61
C ASN A 421 -6.80 -8.81 13.59
N ALA A 422 -6.29 -8.42 12.42
CA ALA A 422 -5.76 -9.34 11.40
C ALA A 422 -4.52 -10.08 11.92
N CYS A 423 -3.64 -9.38 12.64
CA CYS A 423 -2.47 -9.98 13.30
C CYS A 423 -2.89 -11.01 14.37
N VAL A 424 -3.84 -10.67 15.26
CA VAL A 424 -4.38 -11.62 16.24
C VAL A 424 -4.91 -12.86 15.57
N ARG A 425 -5.73 -12.72 14.52
CA ARG A 425 -6.30 -13.86 13.81
C ARG A 425 -5.23 -14.77 13.21
N ALA A 426 -4.25 -14.20 12.53
CA ALA A 426 -3.18 -14.97 11.91
C ALA A 426 -2.33 -15.69 12.97
N PHE A 427 -1.97 -15.00 14.04
CA PHE A 427 -1.23 -15.59 15.17
C PHE A 427 -2.00 -16.71 15.87
N VAL A 428 -3.29 -16.50 16.18
CA VAL A 428 -4.13 -17.51 16.84
C VAL A 428 -4.27 -18.77 15.97
N ARG A 429 -4.55 -18.61 14.67
CA ARG A 429 -4.71 -19.76 13.76
C ARG A 429 -3.41 -20.53 13.57
N THR A 430 -2.29 -19.85 13.38
CA THR A 430 -0.98 -20.50 13.26
C THR A 430 -0.55 -21.12 14.60
N GLY A 431 -0.76 -20.45 15.73
CA GLY A 431 -0.48 -20.97 17.07
C GLY A 431 -1.24 -22.26 17.37
N ILE A 432 -2.56 -22.30 17.10
CA ILE A 432 -3.37 -23.52 17.24
C ILE A 432 -2.88 -24.63 16.30
N SER A 433 -2.51 -24.29 15.06
CA SER A 433 -1.93 -25.24 14.09
C SER A 433 -0.60 -25.84 14.58
N ASN A 434 0.19 -25.03 15.28
CA ASN A 434 1.46 -25.41 15.90
C ASN A 434 1.29 -26.05 17.30
N GLY A 435 0.05 -26.32 17.74
CA GLY A 435 -0.25 -27.05 18.98
C GLY A 435 -0.35 -26.21 20.26
N PHE A 436 -0.39 -24.87 20.15
CA PHE A 436 -0.50 -23.97 21.30
C PHE A 436 -1.96 -23.65 21.68
N ARG A 437 -2.24 -23.56 22.99
CA ARG A 437 -3.41 -22.84 23.52
C ARG A 437 -3.13 -21.34 23.44
N VAL A 438 -4.08 -20.52 22.98
CA VAL A 438 -3.87 -19.07 22.87
C VAL A 438 -4.88 -18.30 23.74
N LEU A 439 -4.37 -17.44 24.61
CA LEU A 439 -5.16 -16.56 25.47
C LEU A 439 -4.91 -15.09 25.10
N GLY A 440 -5.97 -14.29 25.01
CA GLY A 440 -5.89 -12.84 24.91
C GLY A 440 -6.12 -12.17 26.26
N VAL A 441 -5.41 -11.08 26.55
CA VAL A 441 -5.64 -10.23 27.73
C VAL A 441 -6.53 -9.05 27.35
N ASN A 442 -7.65 -8.85 28.06
CA ASN A 442 -8.54 -7.73 27.78
C ASN A 442 -8.00 -6.41 28.36
N GLY A 443 -7.69 -5.42 27.52
CA GLY A 443 -7.34 -4.08 27.96
C GLY A 443 -5.90 -3.88 28.46
N GLY A 444 -4.94 -4.64 27.94
CA GLY A 444 -3.50 -4.45 28.20
C GLY A 444 -3.03 -4.96 29.57
N PHE A 445 -1.92 -4.42 30.09
CA PHE A 445 -1.33 -4.87 31.37
C PHE A 445 -2.27 -4.72 32.58
N ASP A 446 -3.14 -3.71 32.59
CA ASP A 446 -4.27 -3.57 33.53
C ASP A 446 -5.13 -4.83 33.61
N GLY A 447 -5.40 -5.44 32.45
CA GLY A 447 -6.18 -6.67 32.34
C GLY A 447 -5.41 -7.89 32.81
N LEU A 448 -4.10 -7.92 32.56
CA LEU A 448 -3.21 -9.02 32.96
C LEU A 448 -3.18 -9.14 34.48
N VAL A 449 -2.91 -8.05 35.19
CA VAL A 449 -2.89 -8.03 36.68
C VAL A 449 -4.25 -8.35 37.29
N LYS A 450 -5.34 -8.02 36.59
CA LYS A 450 -6.73 -8.37 36.98
C LYS A 450 -7.17 -9.77 36.53
N ALA A 451 -6.26 -10.58 35.97
CA ALA A 451 -6.54 -11.91 35.41
C ALA A 451 -7.69 -11.93 34.37
N SER A 452 -7.88 -10.84 33.63
CA SER A 452 -8.93 -10.70 32.60
C SER A 452 -8.53 -11.37 31.29
N PHE A 453 -8.47 -12.70 31.32
CA PHE A 453 -8.13 -13.53 30.18
C PHE A 453 -9.35 -13.91 29.34
N ARG A 454 -9.14 -14.05 28.02
CA ARG A 454 -10.11 -14.53 27.05
C ARG A 454 -9.49 -15.65 26.21
N PRO A 455 -10.00 -16.89 26.28
CA PRO A 455 -9.59 -17.94 25.35
C PRO A 455 -9.90 -17.57 23.89
N LEU A 456 -8.96 -17.80 22.99
CA LEU A 456 -9.09 -17.52 21.56
C LEU A 456 -9.07 -18.81 20.75
N SER A 457 -10.24 -19.23 20.25
CA SER A 457 -10.39 -20.34 19.32
C SER A 457 -10.30 -19.89 17.86
N TRP A 458 -10.14 -20.85 16.94
CA TRP A 458 -10.12 -20.66 15.49
C TRP A 458 -11.33 -19.88 14.94
N GLU A 459 -12.51 -20.16 15.48
CA GLU A 459 -13.79 -19.56 15.15
C GLU A 459 -13.92 -18.16 15.76
N SER A 460 -13.44 -17.97 17.01
CA SER A 460 -13.54 -16.70 17.75
C SER A 460 -12.81 -15.53 17.08
N VAL A 461 -11.85 -15.83 16.20
CA VAL A 461 -11.07 -14.85 15.43
C VAL A 461 -11.51 -14.74 13.97
N SER A 462 -12.60 -15.40 13.57
CA SER A 462 -13.12 -15.30 12.19
C SER A 462 -13.74 -13.93 11.92
N GLY A 463 -13.45 -13.34 10.75
CA GLY A 463 -13.93 -12.01 10.38
C GLY A 463 -13.14 -10.84 10.99
N LEU A 464 -12.09 -11.12 11.77
CA LEU A 464 -11.24 -10.09 12.35
C LEU A 464 -10.34 -9.39 11.33
N THR A 465 -10.08 -9.98 10.14
CA THR A 465 -9.17 -9.38 9.16
C THR A 465 -9.67 -8.03 8.61
N SER A 466 -10.99 -7.87 8.43
CA SER A 466 -11.60 -6.62 7.95
C SER A 466 -11.98 -5.63 9.07
N SER A 467 -11.80 -6.02 10.32
CA SER A 467 -12.24 -5.23 11.49
C SER A 467 -11.15 -4.23 11.93
N GLY A 468 -11.48 -2.94 11.96
CA GLY A 468 -10.64 -1.90 12.58
C GLY A 468 -10.63 -1.95 14.11
N GLY A 469 -9.84 -1.07 14.73
CA GLY A 469 -9.75 -1.00 16.19
C GLY A 469 -9.01 -2.19 16.83
N SER A 470 -9.51 -2.67 17.97
CA SER A 470 -8.84 -3.67 18.82
C SER A 470 -9.85 -4.62 19.47
N CYS A 471 -9.80 -5.92 19.14
CA CYS A 471 -10.74 -6.95 19.60
C CYS A 471 -10.57 -7.39 21.06
N LEU A 472 -9.41 -7.08 21.66
CA LEU A 472 -9.11 -7.31 23.08
C LEU A 472 -9.17 -6.00 23.90
N GLY A 473 -9.28 -4.84 23.24
CA GLY A 473 -9.04 -3.55 23.87
C GLY A 473 -7.55 -3.29 24.13
N THR A 474 -7.12 -2.05 23.95
CA THR A 474 -5.73 -1.61 24.13
C THR A 474 -5.67 -0.37 25.01
N LYS A 475 -4.59 -0.22 25.78
CA LYS A 475 -4.29 0.93 26.62
C LYS A 475 -2.83 1.32 26.48
N ARG A 476 -2.52 2.60 26.66
CA ARG A 476 -1.13 3.12 26.64
C ARG A 476 -0.30 2.78 27.89
N ILE A 477 -0.94 2.30 28.96
CA ILE A 477 -0.26 2.00 30.22
C ILE A 477 0.76 0.87 29.99
N THR A 478 2.01 1.14 30.36
CA THR A 478 3.17 0.26 30.21
C THR A 478 3.29 -0.75 31.35
N ALA A 479 4.17 -1.75 31.19
CA ALA A 479 4.42 -2.75 32.23
C ALA A 479 4.99 -2.13 33.52
N GLU A 480 5.83 -1.09 33.41
CA GLU A 480 6.39 -0.37 34.55
C GLU A 480 5.34 0.45 35.31
N GLU A 481 4.45 1.15 34.61
CA GLU A 481 3.36 1.94 35.23
C GLU A 481 2.34 1.07 35.99
N VAL A 482 2.12 -0.18 35.55
CA VAL A 482 1.28 -1.16 36.28
C VAL A 482 2.06 -1.81 37.44
N GLY A 483 3.39 -1.82 37.38
CA GLY A 483 4.28 -2.45 38.34
C GLY A 483 4.79 -3.81 37.85
N ILE A 484 6.09 -3.89 37.57
CA ILE A 484 6.75 -5.08 37.01
C ILE A 484 6.56 -6.33 37.87
N ALA A 485 6.61 -6.21 39.20
CA ALA A 485 6.38 -7.33 40.11
C ALA A 485 4.94 -7.88 40.01
N ALA A 486 3.93 -7.01 39.87
CA ALA A 486 2.55 -7.42 39.68
C ALA A 486 2.32 -8.08 38.31
N VAL A 487 3.03 -7.61 37.27
CA VAL A 487 3.03 -8.27 35.95
C VAL A 487 3.67 -9.65 36.03
N ALA A 488 4.81 -9.80 36.71
CA ALA A 488 5.47 -11.10 36.92
C ALA A 488 4.59 -12.08 37.72
N GLU A 489 3.92 -11.61 38.79
CA GLU A 489 2.97 -12.39 39.59
C GLU A 489 1.71 -12.78 38.79
N ALA A 490 1.26 -11.93 37.87
CA ALA A 490 0.15 -12.24 36.99
C ALA A 490 0.52 -13.29 35.93
N LEU A 491 1.75 -13.25 35.39
CA LEU A 491 2.25 -14.23 34.43
C LEU A 491 2.49 -15.60 35.08
N SER A 492 2.97 -15.66 36.32
CA SER A 492 3.16 -16.95 37.03
C SER A 492 1.85 -17.69 37.35
N LYS A 493 0.72 -16.97 37.36
CA LYS A 493 -0.63 -17.53 37.49
C LYS A 493 -1.20 -18.10 36.17
N VAL A 494 -0.53 -17.90 35.04
CA VAL A 494 -0.98 -18.43 33.74
C VAL A 494 -0.45 -19.85 33.54
N GLU A 495 -1.36 -20.82 33.57
CA GLU A 495 -1.04 -22.24 33.43
C GLU A 495 -0.29 -22.55 32.12
N ASN A 496 0.87 -23.20 32.28
CA ASN A 496 1.76 -23.65 31.20
C ASN A 496 2.10 -22.53 30.18
N LEU A 497 2.29 -21.30 30.64
CA LEU A 497 2.75 -20.18 29.82
C LEU A 497 4.12 -20.49 29.19
N ARG A 498 4.22 -20.35 27.86
CA ARG A 498 5.45 -20.55 27.08
C ARG A 498 5.89 -19.32 26.28
N GLY A 499 5.10 -18.26 26.25
CA GLY A 499 5.50 -17.03 25.58
C GLY A 499 4.41 -15.96 25.56
N MET A 500 4.82 -14.72 25.36
CA MET A 500 3.93 -13.56 25.31
C MET A 500 4.18 -12.71 24.06
N LEU A 501 3.14 -12.52 23.26
CA LEU A 501 3.08 -11.60 22.14
C LEU A 501 2.52 -10.25 22.60
N LEU A 502 3.28 -9.18 22.37
CA LEU A 502 2.83 -7.81 22.52
C LEU A 502 2.48 -7.25 21.13
N ILE A 503 1.24 -6.79 20.91
CA ILE A 503 0.84 -6.11 19.67
C ILE A 503 0.64 -4.63 20.00
N GLY A 504 1.40 -3.74 19.36
CA GLY A 504 1.28 -2.33 19.72
C GLY A 504 2.37 -1.38 19.25
N GLY A 505 2.25 -0.13 19.72
CA GLY A 505 3.14 0.98 19.38
C GLY A 505 4.39 1.04 20.26
N PHE A 506 4.92 2.25 20.43
CA PHE A 506 6.11 2.47 21.26
C PHE A 506 5.93 2.00 22.71
N GLU A 507 4.72 2.10 23.27
CA GLU A 507 4.40 1.61 24.62
C GLU A 507 4.57 0.07 24.74
N ALA A 508 4.29 -0.69 23.67
CA ALA A 508 4.54 -2.13 23.62
C ALA A 508 6.05 -2.45 23.59
N PHE A 509 6.80 -1.71 22.76
CA PHE A 509 8.26 -1.82 22.68
C PHE A 509 8.94 -1.45 24.00
N SER A 510 8.56 -0.33 24.62
CA SER A 510 9.07 0.10 25.92
C SER A 510 8.76 -0.94 27.02
N SER A 511 7.56 -1.53 26.98
CA SER A 511 7.19 -2.60 27.92
C SER A 511 8.01 -3.88 27.71
N LEU A 512 8.35 -4.26 26.47
CA LEU A 512 9.28 -5.35 26.19
C LEU A 512 10.66 -5.07 26.80
N VAL A 513 11.19 -3.86 26.64
CA VAL A 513 12.48 -3.43 27.20
C VAL A 513 12.47 -3.50 28.72
N GLN A 514 11.44 -2.92 29.36
CA GLN A 514 11.25 -2.94 30.82
C GLN A 514 11.20 -4.37 31.37
N LEU A 515 10.40 -5.25 30.75
CA LEU A 515 10.26 -6.65 31.18
C LEU A 515 11.52 -7.47 30.92
N PHE A 516 12.24 -7.21 29.82
CA PHE A 516 13.53 -7.85 29.53
C PHE A 516 14.59 -7.47 30.56
N GLN A 517 14.72 -6.18 30.87
CA GLN A 517 15.68 -5.66 31.86
C GLN A 517 15.38 -6.17 33.29
N ALA A 518 14.13 -6.47 33.60
CA ALA A 518 13.71 -7.00 34.90
C ALA A 518 13.84 -8.53 35.05
N ARG A 519 14.19 -9.28 33.99
CA ARG A 519 14.38 -10.75 34.08
C ARG A 519 15.31 -11.20 35.22
N PRO A 520 16.47 -10.56 35.50
CA PRO A 520 17.35 -10.99 36.60
C PRO A 520 16.73 -10.88 38.00
N SER A 521 15.72 -10.03 38.19
CA SER A 521 15.02 -9.87 39.48
C SER A 521 13.63 -10.53 39.51
N GLN A 522 13.14 -11.02 38.37
CA GLN A 522 11.81 -11.61 38.22
C GLN A 522 11.86 -12.86 37.31
N PRO A 523 12.16 -14.05 37.85
CA PRO A 523 12.28 -15.29 37.04
C PRO A 523 11.03 -15.65 36.22
N ALA A 524 9.84 -15.21 36.64
CA ALA A 524 8.61 -15.39 35.87
C ALA A 524 8.60 -14.66 34.51
N LEU A 525 9.52 -13.70 34.28
CA LEU A 525 9.70 -13.00 33.02
C LEU A 525 10.66 -13.73 32.05
N ALA A 526 11.22 -14.87 32.44
CA ALA A 526 12.11 -15.70 31.61
C ALA A 526 11.39 -16.47 30.48
N VAL A 527 10.14 -16.10 30.14
CA VAL A 527 9.44 -16.59 28.95
C VAL A 527 9.87 -15.81 27.69
N PRO A 528 9.91 -16.45 26.51
CA PRO A 528 10.04 -15.75 25.24
C PRO A 528 9.01 -14.63 25.07
N MET A 529 9.47 -13.46 24.61
CA MET A 529 8.61 -12.29 24.39
C MET A 529 8.87 -11.69 23.00
N LEU A 530 7.79 -11.33 22.31
CA LEU A 530 7.87 -10.79 20.94
C LEU A 530 6.94 -9.59 20.79
N VAL A 531 7.45 -8.49 20.22
CA VAL A 531 6.63 -7.35 19.81
C VAL A 531 6.29 -7.44 18.32
N VAL A 532 5.03 -7.18 17.99
CA VAL A 532 4.58 -6.87 16.63
C VAL A 532 4.20 -5.38 16.56
N PRO A 533 4.97 -4.55 15.80
CA PRO A 533 4.72 -3.13 15.65
C PRO A 533 3.34 -2.83 15.05
N CYS A 534 2.51 -2.13 15.81
CA CYS A 534 1.15 -1.77 15.44
C CYS A 534 0.83 -0.35 15.95
N THR A 535 0.95 0.64 15.06
CA THR A 535 0.73 2.06 15.33
C THR A 535 0.59 2.82 14.01
N ILE A 536 -0.19 3.90 14.00
CA ILE A 536 -0.29 4.78 12.83
C ILE A 536 1.00 5.62 12.62
N SER A 537 1.74 5.90 13.70
CA SER A 537 2.86 6.86 13.68
C SER A 537 4.13 6.32 13.01
N ASN A 538 4.23 5.02 12.78
CA ASN A 538 5.44 4.32 12.31
C ASN A 538 6.71 4.61 13.14
N ASN A 539 6.55 4.79 14.45
CA ASN A 539 7.60 5.24 15.37
C ASN A 539 8.26 4.10 16.18
N VAL A 540 8.05 2.84 15.81
CA VAL A 540 8.59 1.69 16.56
C VAL A 540 9.96 1.27 16.01
N PRO A 541 11.02 1.16 16.84
CA PRO A 541 12.33 0.70 16.41
C PRO A 541 12.35 -0.70 15.81
N GLY A 542 13.22 -0.93 14.82
CA GLY A 542 13.46 -2.25 14.22
C GLY A 542 12.55 -2.63 13.03
N THR A 543 11.67 -1.74 12.58
CA THR A 543 10.87 -1.93 11.36
C THR A 543 10.80 -0.67 10.49
N ASP A 544 10.76 -0.84 9.18
CA ASP A 544 10.44 0.21 8.19
C ASP A 544 8.94 0.57 8.20
N PHE A 545 8.08 -0.37 8.61
CA PHE A 545 6.62 -0.26 8.62
C PHE A 545 6.00 -0.93 9.86
N SER A 546 5.15 -0.20 10.58
CA SER A 546 4.21 -0.74 11.57
C SER A 546 2.81 -0.93 10.98
N ILE A 547 2.08 -1.92 11.49
CA ILE A 547 0.69 -2.16 11.14
C ILE A 547 -0.16 -0.92 11.49
N GLY A 548 -0.97 -0.47 10.55
CA GLY A 548 -1.88 0.67 10.64
C GLY A 548 -1.34 1.97 10.04
N ALA A 549 -0.04 2.02 9.71
CA ALA A 549 0.59 3.20 9.13
C ALA A 549 0.11 3.47 7.69
N ASP A 550 -0.11 2.44 6.88
CA ASP A 550 -0.62 2.60 5.51
C ASP A 550 -2.10 3.00 5.48
N THR A 551 -2.92 2.41 6.35
CA THR A 551 -4.32 2.82 6.54
C THR A 551 -4.40 4.31 6.90
N ALA A 552 -3.55 4.77 7.83
CA ALA A 552 -3.47 6.17 8.22
C ALA A 552 -3.04 7.08 7.06
N LEU A 553 -2.01 6.70 6.29
CA LEU A 553 -1.58 7.45 5.12
C LEU A 553 -2.69 7.56 4.06
N ASN A 554 -3.45 6.49 3.83
CA ASN A 554 -4.59 6.49 2.90
C ASN A 554 -5.72 7.41 3.38
N GLU A 555 -6.09 7.39 4.66
CA GLU A 555 -7.10 8.30 5.23
C GLU A 555 -6.66 9.77 5.11
N ILE A 556 -5.43 10.10 5.52
CA ILE A 556 -4.87 11.46 5.41
C ILE A 556 -4.86 11.90 3.95
N THR A 557 -4.42 11.05 3.03
CA THR A 557 -4.35 11.36 1.59
C THR A 557 -5.73 11.61 0.99
N GLN A 558 -6.74 10.81 1.34
CA GLN A 558 -8.13 11.02 0.90
C GLN A 558 -8.73 12.32 1.46
N ILE A 559 -8.40 12.68 2.70
CA ILE A 559 -8.86 13.95 3.30
C ILE A 559 -8.14 15.14 2.63
N ILE A 560 -6.83 15.02 2.39
CA ILE A 560 -6.05 16.01 1.63
C ILE A 560 -6.65 16.26 0.25
N ASP A 561 -7.07 15.22 -0.47
CA ASP A 561 -7.67 15.39 -1.80
C ASP A 561 -9.02 16.13 -1.76
N LYS A 562 -9.86 15.84 -0.75
CA LYS A 562 -11.11 16.59 -0.49
C LYS A 562 -10.84 18.06 -0.14
N ILE A 563 -9.81 18.32 0.67
CA ILE A 563 -9.36 19.68 1.04
C ILE A 563 -8.82 20.43 -0.20
N LYS A 564 -7.98 19.78 -1.02
CA LYS A 564 -7.47 20.33 -2.28
C LYS A 564 -8.60 20.69 -3.24
N GLN A 565 -9.63 19.87 -3.34
CA GLN A 565 -10.81 20.18 -4.16
C GLN A 565 -11.53 21.45 -3.68
N SER A 566 -11.67 21.64 -2.36
CA SER A 566 -12.21 22.87 -1.76
C SER A 566 -11.33 24.11 -2.05
N ALA A 567 -10.00 23.96 -1.97
CA ALA A 567 -9.05 25.01 -2.33
C ALA A 567 -9.15 25.42 -3.81
N VAL A 568 -9.26 24.44 -4.73
CA VAL A 568 -9.46 24.69 -6.17
C VAL A 568 -10.78 25.44 -6.43
N GLY A 569 -11.86 25.06 -5.76
CA GLY A 569 -13.18 25.68 -5.95
C GLY A 569 -13.28 27.12 -5.42
N THR A 570 -12.45 27.50 -4.45
CA THR A 570 -12.47 28.86 -3.86
C THR A 570 -11.38 29.79 -4.36
N GLN A 571 -10.36 29.25 -5.03
CA GLN A 571 -9.17 29.94 -5.55
C GLN A 571 -8.33 30.65 -4.46
N ARG A 572 -7.05 30.82 -4.77
CA ARG A 572 -6.04 31.51 -3.95
C ARG A 572 -6.13 31.13 -2.47
N ARG A 573 -6.09 29.83 -2.18
CA ARG A 573 -6.27 29.29 -0.81
C ARG A 573 -5.19 28.32 -0.40
N VAL A 574 -4.67 28.51 0.81
CA VAL A 574 -3.73 27.63 1.49
C VAL A 574 -4.43 26.89 2.63
N PHE A 575 -4.11 25.60 2.78
CA PHE A 575 -4.50 24.81 3.96
C PHE A 575 -3.28 24.38 4.76
N VAL A 576 -3.29 24.63 6.07
CA VAL A 576 -2.36 24.07 7.06
C VAL A 576 -3.07 22.90 7.74
N VAL A 577 -2.62 21.68 7.46
CA VAL A 577 -3.27 20.45 7.95
C VAL A 577 -2.39 19.78 9.00
N GLU A 578 -2.96 19.56 10.18
CA GLU A 578 -2.30 18.85 11.28
C GLU A 578 -2.52 17.34 11.16
N THR A 579 -1.42 16.61 11.21
CA THR A 579 -1.34 15.15 11.18
C THR A 579 -0.85 14.63 12.54
N MET A 580 -1.31 13.44 12.92
CA MET A 580 -0.79 12.74 14.09
C MET A 580 0.62 12.21 13.83
N GLY A 581 1.25 11.67 14.87
CA GLY A 581 2.54 10.96 14.77
C GLY A 581 3.31 10.92 16.09
N GLY A 582 2.82 11.55 17.15
CA GLY A 582 3.66 11.95 18.27
C GLY A 582 4.78 12.86 17.76
N TYR A 583 6.02 12.58 18.13
CA TYR A 583 7.19 13.27 17.60
C TYR A 583 7.66 12.77 16.23
N CYS A 584 7.10 11.67 15.69
CA CYS A 584 7.54 11.11 14.42
C CYS A 584 6.84 11.79 13.23
N GLY A 585 7.63 12.37 12.33
CA GLY A 585 7.20 13.09 11.14
C GLY A 585 6.77 12.23 9.95
N TYR A 586 6.71 10.91 10.08
CA TYR A 586 6.42 9.95 9.02
C TYR A 586 5.12 10.29 8.27
N LEU A 587 4.01 10.43 9.01
CA LEU A 587 2.69 10.71 8.44
C LEU A 587 2.66 12.08 7.73
N ALA A 588 3.18 13.13 8.36
CA ALA A 588 3.24 14.47 7.78
C ALA A 588 4.05 14.50 6.48
N THR A 589 5.19 13.81 6.45
CA THR A 589 6.11 13.81 5.31
C THR A 589 5.57 12.97 4.16
N LEU A 590 5.17 11.72 4.41
CA LEU A 590 4.72 10.83 3.33
C LEU A 590 3.32 11.22 2.82
N ALA A 591 2.38 11.62 3.69
CA ALA A 591 1.11 12.16 3.20
C ALA A 591 1.28 13.53 2.52
N GLY A 592 2.31 14.31 2.89
CA GLY A 592 2.71 15.50 2.16
C GLY A 592 3.18 15.19 0.74
N LEU A 593 4.07 14.20 0.59
CA LEU A 593 4.55 13.74 -0.73
C LEU A 593 3.41 13.15 -1.58
N ALA A 594 2.60 12.24 -1.02
CA ALA A 594 1.44 11.64 -1.68
C ALA A 594 0.29 12.63 -1.97
N GLY A 595 0.21 13.71 -1.19
CA GLY A 595 -0.73 14.81 -1.36
C GLY A 595 -0.29 15.85 -2.39
N GLY A 596 1.01 15.94 -2.69
CA GLY A 596 1.60 17.03 -3.47
C GLY A 596 1.58 18.35 -2.69
N ALA A 597 2.05 18.31 -1.44
CA ALA A 597 2.18 19.45 -0.54
C ALA A 597 3.41 20.31 -0.85
N ASP A 598 3.35 21.57 -0.41
CA ASP A 598 4.41 22.57 -0.54
C ASP A 598 5.49 22.39 0.54
N ALA A 599 5.07 22.13 1.77
CA ALA A 599 5.96 21.87 2.90
C ALA A 599 5.35 20.90 3.92
N ALA A 600 6.20 20.25 4.71
CA ALA A 600 5.83 19.38 5.82
C ALA A 600 6.73 19.62 7.04
N TYR A 601 6.17 20.22 8.10
CA TYR A 601 6.90 20.51 9.36
C TYR A 601 6.83 19.32 10.32
N ILE A 602 7.98 18.91 10.84
CA ILE A 602 8.17 17.71 11.68
C ILE A 602 9.13 18.00 12.84
N LYS A 603 9.36 17.03 13.75
CA LYS A 603 10.26 17.23 14.91
C LYS A 603 11.73 17.02 14.54
N GLU A 604 11.96 16.09 13.62
CA GLU A 604 13.28 15.64 13.16
C GLU A 604 14.00 16.72 12.34
N ASP A 605 13.25 17.60 11.70
CA ASP A 605 13.73 18.68 10.83
C ASP A 605 13.32 20.03 11.44
N LYS A 606 14.28 20.72 12.06
CA LYS A 606 14.03 21.94 12.83
C LYS A 606 13.65 23.09 11.89
N PHE A 607 12.54 23.75 12.20
CA PHE A 607 12.06 24.94 11.51
C PHE A 607 11.83 26.08 12.51
N ASP A 608 11.97 27.30 12.01
CA ASP A 608 11.76 28.55 12.76
C ASP A 608 10.90 29.53 11.94
N LEU A 609 10.77 30.77 12.40
CA LEU A 609 10.00 31.80 11.70
C LEU A 609 10.58 32.16 10.33
N ALA A 610 11.90 32.05 10.10
CA ALA A 610 12.49 32.34 8.79
C ALA A 610 12.03 31.31 7.75
N VAL A 611 12.09 30.02 8.11
CA VAL A 611 11.58 28.92 7.26
C VAL A 611 10.09 29.10 6.93
N LEU A 612 9.26 29.47 7.93
CA LEU A 612 7.84 29.75 7.70
C LEU A 612 7.62 30.92 6.72
N LEU A 613 8.41 31.99 6.84
CA LEU A 613 8.32 33.15 5.95
C LEU A 613 8.79 32.83 4.53
N ASP A 614 9.80 31.99 4.36
CA ASP A 614 10.23 31.51 3.04
C ASP A 614 9.18 30.63 2.38
N ASP A 615 8.53 29.73 3.13
CA ASP A 615 7.42 28.92 2.62
C ASP A 615 6.19 29.80 2.25
N VAL A 616 5.94 30.91 2.97
CA VAL A 616 4.94 31.92 2.56
C VAL A 616 5.35 32.69 1.30
N ARG A 617 6.62 33.13 1.18
CA ARG A 617 7.13 33.82 -0.02
C ARG A 617 7.02 32.94 -1.25
N HIS A 618 7.39 31.66 -1.11
CA HIS A 618 7.23 30.64 -2.14
C HIS A 618 5.76 30.52 -2.59
N LEU A 619 4.82 30.37 -1.64
CA LEU A 619 3.39 30.30 -1.96
C LEU A 619 2.86 31.58 -2.61
N LYS A 620 3.32 32.77 -2.21
CA LYS A 620 2.95 34.03 -2.87
C LYS A 620 3.38 34.04 -4.34
N GLN A 621 4.63 33.64 -4.61
CA GLN A 621 5.16 33.55 -5.98
C GLN A 621 4.38 32.51 -6.80
N LYS A 622 4.10 31.34 -6.23
CA LYS A 622 3.32 30.26 -6.85
C LYS A 622 1.89 30.68 -7.22
N MET A 623 1.26 31.56 -6.43
CA MET A 623 -0.10 32.08 -6.66
C MET A 623 -0.16 33.43 -7.37
N HIS A 624 0.98 33.98 -7.82
CA HIS A 624 0.98 35.13 -8.72
C HIS A 624 0.29 34.77 -10.06
N ASP A 625 -0.36 35.74 -10.70
CA ASP A 625 -1.33 35.49 -11.76
C ASP A 625 -0.77 34.74 -13.00
N ASP A 626 0.53 34.80 -13.21
CA ASP A 626 1.24 34.16 -14.33
C ASP A 626 1.48 32.65 -14.16
N CYS A 627 1.35 32.11 -12.94
CA CYS A 627 1.71 30.71 -12.63
C CYS A 627 0.54 29.70 -12.75
N GLY A 628 -0.70 30.16 -12.84
CA GLY A 628 -1.89 29.31 -13.00
C GLY A 628 -2.24 28.39 -11.81
N LEU A 629 -1.46 28.41 -10.72
CA LEU A 629 -1.64 27.55 -9.55
C LEU A 629 -2.12 28.34 -8.34
N GLN A 630 -3.43 28.29 -8.10
CA GLN A 630 -4.10 29.10 -7.07
C GLN A 630 -4.42 28.30 -5.79
N ARG A 631 -3.55 27.37 -5.39
CA ARG A 631 -3.71 26.57 -4.15
C ARG A 631 -2.38 26.23 -3.50
N GLY A 632 -2.38 26.11 -2.18
CA GLY A 632 -1.24 25.65 -1.39
C GLY A 632 -1.65 24.64 -0.32
N LEU A 633 -0.74 23.75 0.04
CA LEU A 633 -0.96 22.73 1.07
C LEU A 633 0.29 22.58 1.94
N ILE A 634 0.10 22.73 3.24
CA ILE A 634 1.14 22.64 4.26
C ILE A 634 0.73 21.53 5.23
N LEU A 635 1.64 20.60 5.52
CA LEU A 635 1.46 19.61 6.59
C LEU A 635 2.25 20.02 7.83
N ARG A 636 1.69 19.73 9.00
CA ARG A 636 2.38 19.82 10.29
C ARG A 636 2.13 18.52 11.05
N ASN A 637 3.18 17.91 11.61
CA ASN A 637 3.04 16.87 12.62
C ASN A 637 2.67 17.51 13.98
N GLU A 638 1.78 16.88 14.74
CA GLU A 638 1.18 17.44 15.97
C GLU A 638 2.21 17.94 17.02
N LEU A 639 3.33 17.23 17.21
CA LEU A 639 4.41 17.59 18.15
C LEU A 639 5.68 18.12 17.46
N ALA A 640 5.60 18.54 16.19
CA ALA A 640 6.75 19.05 15.44
C ALA A 640 7.50 20.17 16.19
N ASN A 641 6.74 21.08 16.80
CA ASN A 641 7.24 22.09 17.72
C ASN A 641 6.13 22.52 18.69
N GLU A 642 6.49 22.77 19.95
CA GLU A 642 5.59 23.17 21.04
C GLU A 642 5.07 24.61 20.86
N ASN A 643 5.94 25.55 20.45
CA ASN A 643 5.58 26.96 20.29
C ASN A 643 4.92 27.24 18.93
N TYR A 644 5.40 26.58 17.87
CA TYR A 644 4.88 26.74 16.52
C TYR A 644 3.72 25.77 16.29
N SER A 645 2.61 26.04 16.98
CA SER A 645 1.35 25.28 16.88
C SER A 645 0.68 25.45 15.50
N THR A 646 -0.28 24.57 15.18
CA THR A 646 -1.07 24.69 13.93
C THR A 646 -1.78 26.03 13.83
N ASP A 647 -2.30 26.57 14.94
CA ASP A 647 -2.91 27.91 14.98
C ASP A 647 -1.88 29.03 14.79
N PHE A 648 -0.68 28.91 15.38
CA PHE A 648 0.40 29.88 15.13
C PHE A 648 0.81 29.91 13.64
N VAL A 649 1.11 28.74 13.07
CA VAL A 649 1.48 28.61 11.64
C VAL A 649 0.36 29.13 10.74
N TYR A 650 -0.90 28.78 11.03
CA TYR A 650 -2.07 29.32 10.33
C TYR A 650 -2.12 30.85 10.38
N ARG A 651 -1.93 31.47 11.56
CA ARG A 651 -1.97 32.93 11.73
C ARG A 651 -0.85 33.62 10.96
N VAL A 652 0.37 33.09 11.01
CA VAL A 652 1.51 33.61 10.21
C VAL A 652 1.17 33.54 8.72
N PHE A 653 0.76 32.39 8.21
CA PHE A 653 0.42 32.21 6.79
C PHE A 653 -0.76 33.08 6.36
N LYS A 654 -1.74 33.32 7.24
CA LYS A 654 -2.89 34.18 6.98
C LYS A 654 -2.53 35.66 6.95
N GLU A 655 -1.72 36.12 7.90
CA GLU A 655 -1.34 37.52 8.02
C GLU A 655 -0.36 37.90 6.92
N GLU A 656 0.71 37.14 6.77
CA GLU A 656 1.72 37.36 5.74
C GLU A 656 1.16 37.12 4.34
N GLY A 657 0.27 36.13 4.15
CA GLY A 657 -0.37 35.82 2.87
C GLY A 657 -1.36 36.88 2.33
N LYS A 658 -1.69 37.92 3.12
CA LYS A 658 -2.67 38.95 2.76
C LYS A 658 -2.40 39.58 1.39
N GLY A 659 -3.49 39.87 0.69
CA GLY A 659 -3.48 40.40 -0.68
C GLY A 659 -3.24 39.35 -1.76
N VAL A 660 -2.66 38.19 -1.44
CA VAL A 660 -2.38 37.11 -2.40
C VAL A 660 -3.26 35.89 -2.18
N PHE A 661 -3.38 35.38 -0.94
CA PHE A 661 -4.18 34.18 -0.64
C PHE A 661 -4.88 34.24 0.73
N ASP A 662 -5.95 33.45 0.89
CA ASP A 662 -6.57 33.13 2.18
C ASP A 662 -5.96 31.84 2.76
N CYS A 663 -5.89 31.73 4.08
CA CYS A 663 -5.37 30.55 4.77
C CYS A 663 -6.46 29.90 5.64
N ARG A 664 -6.41 28.58 5.80
CA ARG A 664 -7.28 27.80 6.69
C ARG A 664 -6.47 26.73 7.40
N SER A 665 -6.78 26.45 8.65
CA SER A 665 -6.28 25.27 9.37
C SER A 665 -7.27 24.11 9.30
N ASN A 666 -6.78 22.87 9.38
CA ASN A 666 -7.62 21.70 9.63
C ASN A 666 -6.86 20.68 10.47
N VAL A 667 -7.46 20.22 11.58
CA VAL A 667 -6.85 19.21 12.46
C VAL A 667 -7.56 17.89 12.22
N LEU A 668 -6.85 16.89 11.66
CA LEU A 668 -7.47 15.64 11.23
C LEU A 668 -7.89 14.75 12.41
N GLY A 669 -7.15 14.82 13.52
CA GLY A 669 -7.41 14.05 14.73
C GLY A 669 -7.55 12.54 14.47
N HIS A 670 -8.47 11.91 15.19
CA HIS A 670 -8.63 10.45 15.22
C HIS A 670 -9.15 9.82 13.92
N MET A 671 -9.60 10.60 12.92
CA MET A 671 -9.96 10.06 11.60
C MET A 671 -8.78 9.31 10.95
N GLN A 672 -7.55 9.68 11.31
CA GLN A 672 -6.31 9.07 10.84
C GLN A 672 -6.10 7.63 11.32
N GLN A 673 -6.89 7.12 12.26
CA GLN A 673 -6.83 5.70 12.67
C GLN A 673 -7.52 4.76 11.67
N GLY A 674 -8.36 5.30 10.78
CA GLY A 674 -9.16 4.54 9.81
C GLY A 674 -10.34 3.79 10.42
N GLY A 675 -11.35 3.51 9.59
CA GLY A 675 -12.48 2.66 9.97
C GLY A 675 -12.22 1.17 9.72
N THR A 676 -11.60 0.85 8.57
CA THR A 676 -11.25 -0.50 8.14
C THR A 676 -9.80 -0.54 7.66
N PRO A 677 -9.04 -1.61 7.93
CA PRO A 677 -7.65 -1.71 7.50
C PRO A 677 -7.52 -1.77 5.97
N SER A 678 -6.49 -1.10 5.45
CA SER A 678 -6.07 -1.18 4.05
C SER A 678 -5.64 -2.61 3.66
N PRO A 679 -5.62 -2.96 2.35
CA PRO A 679 -5.12 -4.25 1.90
C PRO A 679 -3.67 -4.50 2.32
N TYR A 680 -2.83 -3.45 2.28
CA TYR A 680 -1.45 -3.51 2.73
C TYR A 680 -1.36 -3.88 4.22
N ASP A 681 -2.07 -3.17 5.10
CA ASP A 681 -2.07 -3.45 6.54
C ASP A 681 -2.67 -4.82 6.88
N ARG A 682 -3.74 -5.26 6.18
CA ARG A 682 -4.29 -6.62 6.34
C ARG A 682 -3.24 -7.69 6.00
N ASN A 683 -2.53 -7.54 4.89
CA ASN A 683 -1.51 -8.50 4.46
C ASN A 683 -0.28 -8.46 5.39
N LEU A 684 0.22 -7.27 5.72
CA LEU A 684 1.34 -7.07 6.65
C LEU A 684 1.06 -7.68 8.02
N ALA A 685 -0.10 -7.38 8.59
CA ALA A 685 -0.53 -7.93 9.87
C ALA A 685 -0.68 -9.45 9.84
N THR A 686 -1.21 -9.99 8.73
CA THR A 686 -1.33 -11.44 8.54
C THR A 686 0.06 -12.10 8.52
N LYS A 687 1.02 -11.56 7.76
CA LYS A 687 2.41 -12.03 7.72
C LYS A 687 3.10 -11.96 9.08
N PHE A 688 2.97 -10.83 9.78
CA PHE A 688 3.57 -10.64 11.10
C PHE A 688 2.97 -11.60 12.13
N GLY A 689 1.66 -11.84 12.12
CA GLY A 689 1.01 -12.82 13.00
C GLY A 689 1.46 -14.26 12.75
N VAL A 690 1.62 -14.67 11.49
CA VAL A 690 2.16 -16.00 11.15
C VAL A 690 3.63 -16.12 11.56
N LYS A 691 4.51 -15.20 11.13
CA LYS A 691 5.95 -15.25 11.45
C LYS A 691 6.21 -15.14 12.96
N ALA A 692 5.34 -14.47 13.72
CA ALA A 692 5.37 -14.47 15.18
C ALA A 692 5.06 -15.84 15.80
N ALA A 693 3.99 -16.52 15.37
CA ALA A 693 3.64 -17.85 15.88
C ALA A 693 4.71 -18.89 15.52
N ASP A 694 5.29 -18.81 14.32
CA ASP A 694 6.37 -19.70 13.89
C ASP A 694 7.70 -19.39 14.60
N TRP A 695 7.94 -18.15 15.01
CA TRP A 695 9.07 -17.79 15.87
C TRP A 695 8.95 -18.44 17.26
N PHE A 696 7.78 -18.37 17.92
CA PHE A 696 7.57 -19.08 19.19
C PHE A 696 7.75 -20.60 19.02
N SER A 697 7.22 -21.17 17.94
CA SER A 697 7.40 -22.60 17.62
C SER A 697 8.89 -22.96 17.53
N ARG A 698 9.69 -22.21 16.73
CA ARG A 698 11.14 -22.46 16.59
C ARG A 698 11.92 -22.27 17.90
N VAL A 699 11.67 -21.19 18.64
CA VAL A 699 12.37 -20.90 19.91
C VAL A 699 12.07 -21.98 20.97
N LEU A 700 10.86 -22.52 21.00
CA LEU A 700 10.45 -23.56 21.95
C LEU A 700 10.89 -24.97 21.51
N SER A 701 10.92 -25.25 20.20
CA SER A 701 11.38 -26.55 19.66
C SER A 701 12.90 -26.69 19.59
N GLY A 702 13.65 -25.58 19.44
CA GLY A 702 15.11 -25.59 19.43
C GLY A 702 15.75 -26.04 20.76
N GLY A 703 15.00 -26.03 21.86
CA GLY A 703 15.39 -26.58 23.16
C GLY A 703 15.22 -28.11 23.26
N ALA A 704 15.60 -28.85 22.23
CA ALA A 704 15.30 -30.28 22.09
C ALA A 704 16.14 -31.19 23.02
N ALA A 705 15.75 -31.33 24.29
CA ALA A 705 15.78 -32.60 25.06
C ALA A 705 15.38 -32.44 26.54
N GLY A 706 14.15 -32.84 26.90
CA GLY A 706 13.84 -33.48 28.20
C GLY A 706 14.09 -32.73 29.52
N ARG A 707 14.54 -31.48 29.50
CA ARG A 707 14.65 -30.61 30.68
C ARG A 707 13.86 -29.32 30.43
N PRO A 708 13.35 -28.65 31.48
CA PRO A 708 13.05 -27.23 31.33
C PRO A 708 14.36 -26.58 30.91
N ALA A 709 14.39 -26.01 29.71
CA ALA A 709 15.40 -25.02 29.42
C ALA A 709 15.16 -23.89 30.42
N THR A 710 16.03 -23.82 31.45
CA THR A 710 16.43 -22.53 31.99
C THR A 710 16.91 -21.75 30.79
N VAL A 711 16.02 -20.92 30.23
CA VAL A 711 16.34 -20.01 29.14
C VAL A 711 17.53 -19.24 29.65
N ASP A 712 18.69 -19.48 29.02
CA ASP A 712 19.96 -18.95 29.48
C ASP A 712 19.77 -17.46 29.80
N GLU A 713 20.17 -17.03 30.99
CA GLU A 713 19.90 -15.67 31.47
C GLU A 713 20.50 -14.60 30.52
N SER A 714 21.45 -15.03 29.67
CA SER A 714 22.09 -14.29 28.60
C SER A 714 21.42 -14.34 27.21
N ALA A 715 20.35 -15.13 27.00
CA ALA A 715 19.75 -15.38 25.69
C ALA A 715 18.97 -14.18 25.13
N THR A 716 19.71 -13.17 24.63
CA THR A 716 19.24 -11.96 23.95
C THR A 716 18.18 -12.23 22.88
N ALA A 717 18.31 -13.35 22.16
CA ALA A 717 17.37 -13.78 21.12
C ALA A 717 15.95 -14.12 21.62
N SER A 718 15.71 -14.22 22.93
CA SER A 718 14.41 -14.56 23.53
C SER A 718 13.49 -13.36 23.84
N ALA A 719 13.94 -12.13 23.55
CA ALA A 719 13.12 -10.92 23.59
C ALA A 719 13.35 -10.12 22.31
N ALA A 720 12.35 -10.04 21.43
CA ALA A 720 12.57 -9.59 20.06
C ALA A 720 11.40 -8.78 19.48
N ILE A 721 11.60 -8.24 18.28
CA ILE A 721 10.56 -7.57 17.47
C ILE A 721 10.48 -8.17 16.07
N VAL A 722 9.28 -8.29 15.51
CA VAL A 722 9.07 -8.58 14.08
C VAL A 722 9.09 -7.27 13.30
N GLY A 723 9.84 -7.19 12.21
CA GLY A 723 9.90 -5.99 11.38
C GLY A 723 10.26 -6.25 9.93
N ILE A 724 9.95 -5.28 9.07
CA ILE A 724 10.53 -5.19 7.72
C ILE A 724 11.83 -4.40 7.82
N THR A 725 12.90 -4.91 7.23
CA THR A 725 14.17 -4.22 7.06
C THR A 725 14.59 -4.28 5.60
N LYS A 726 15.74 -3.66 5.26
CA LYS A 726 16.36 -3.75 3.93
C LYS A 726 16.60 -5.19 3.43
N ARG A 727 16.60 -6.21 4.30
CA ARG A 727 16.76 -7.64 3.93
C ARG A 727 15.43 -8.40 3.82
N GLY A 728 14.30 -7.72 4.00
CA GLY A 728 12.96 -8.31 4.05
C GLY A 728 12.43 -8.40 5.48
N THR A 729 11.45 -9.27 5.71
CA THR A 729 10.84 -9.46 7.04
C THR A 729 11.71 -10.34 7.93
N SER A 730 12.21 -9.77 9.03
CA SER A 730 13.10 -10.43 9.99
C SER A 730 12.56 -10.31 11.42
N VAL A 731 13.14 -11.09 12.34
CA VAL A 731 12.93 -10.94 13.78
C VAL A 731 14.24 -10.49 14.40
N ARG A 732 14.26 -9.36 15.12
CA ARG A 732 15.49 -8.78 15.69
C ARG A 732 15.44 -8.76 17.23
N PRO A 733 16.51 -9.17 17.94
CA PRO A 733 16.64 -9.01 19.38
C PRO A 733 16.44 -7.56 19.83
N VAL A 734 15.74 -7.36 20.96
CA VAL A 734 15.48 -6.03 21.51
C VAL A 734 16.77 -5.30 21.88
N THR A 735 17.82 -6.04 22.26
CA THR A 735 19.14 -5.50 22.63
C THR A 735 19.83 -4.75 21.50
N GLU A 736 19.63 -5.16 20.24
CA GLU A 736 20.20 -4.48 19.07
C GLU A 736 19.53 -3.12 18.78
N LEU A 737 18.36 -2.86 19.37
CA LEU A 737 17.54 -1.70 19.07
C LEU A 737 17.67 -0.61 20.14
N LEU A 738 18.31 -0.90 21.27
CA LEU A 738 18.49 0.05 22.37
C LEU A 738 19.36 1.24 21.96
N SER A 739 20.38 1.03 21.12
CA SER A 739 21.21 2.10 20.53
C SER A 739 20.39 3.00 19.62
N ASP A 740 19.52 2.41 18.80
CA ASP A 740 18.81 3.03 17.68
C ASP A 740 17.53 3.75 18.13
N THR A 741 17.20 3.66 19.43
CA THR A 741 15.99 4.23 20.03
C THR A 741 16.27 5.57 20.72
N ASP A 742 15.40 6.56 20.49
CA ASP A 742 15.23 7.70 21.38
C ASP A 742 14.00 7.46 22.28
N PHE A 743 14.23 7.11 23.55
CA PHE A 743 13.17 6.86 24.53
C PHE A 743 12.44 8.14 24.98
N LYS A 744 13.07 9.32 24.85
CA LYS A 744 12.48 10.61 25.23
C LYS A 744 11.52 11.11 24.15
N LEU A 745 11.93 11.05 22.89
CA LEU A 745 11.08 11.37 21.73
C LEU A 745 10.23 10.18 21.28
N ARG A 746 10.41 9.00 21.89
CA ARG A 746 9.62 7.80 21.68
C ARG A 746 9.57 7.37 20.21
N MET A 747 10.73 7.37 19.57
CA MET A 747 10.89 7.04 18.15
C MET A 747 12.28 6.49 17.83
N GLN A 748 12.45 6.04 16.58
CA GLN A 748 13.76 5.75 16.00
C GLN A 748 14.60 7.03 15.89
N ARG A 749 15.93 6.92 16.01
CA ARG A 749 16.82 8.06 15.74
C ARG A 749 16.75 8.49 14.26
N PRO A 750 16.90 9.78 13.92
CA PRO A 750 16.73 10.25 12.55
C PRO A 750 17.62 9.53 11.51
N ASP A 751 18.84 9.16 11.87
CA ASP A 751 19.79 8.46 10.99
C ASP A 751 19.33 7.05 10.58
N THR A 752 18.42 6.41 11.34
CA THR A 752 17.87 5.09 10.99
C THR A 752 16.54 5.18 10.22
N GLN A 753 15.92 6.36 10.12
CA GLN A 753 14.58 6.53 9.53
C GLN A 753 14.63 6.70 8.00
N TRP A 754 14.39 5.60 7.28
CA TRP A 754 14.49 5.51 5.81
C TRP A 754 13.76 6.64 5.04
N TRP A 755 12.59 7.06 5.53
CA TRP A 755 11.70 8.00 4.86
C TRP A 755 12.19 9.46 4.90
N LEU A 756 13.14 9.81 5.78
CA LEU A 756 13.71 11.16 5.83
C LEU A 756 14.47 11.51 4.54
N LYS A 757 15.06 10.51 3.87
CA LYS A 757 15.67 10.66 2.54
C LYS A 757 14.72 11.16 1.46
N LEU A 758 13.41 11.04 1.65
CA LEU A 758 12.40 11.50 0.71
C LEU A 758 11.97 12.97 0.94
N ARG A 759 12.45 13.62 2.01
CA ARG A 759 12.14 15.05 2.28
C ARG A 759 12.66 16.00 1.18
N PRO A 760 13.88 15.84 0.63
CA PRO A 760 14.31 16.63 -0.52
C PRO A 760 13.39 16.46 -1.74
N LEU A 761 12.87 15.25 -1.98
CA LEU A 761 11.95 14.99 -3.09
C LEU A 761 10.62 15.75 -2.93
N LEU A 762 10.08 15.85 -1.71
CA LEU A 762 8.92 16.71 -1.41
C LEU A 762 9.21 18.17 -1.76
N ARG A 763 10.37 18.69 -1.33
CA ARG A 763 10.80 20.07 -1.60
C ARG A 763 11.02 20.34 -3.10
N ILE A 764 11.68 19.43 -3.84
CA ILE A 764 11.90 19.54 -5.29
C ILE A 764 10.57 19.55 -6.05
N LEU A 765 9.64 18.65 -5.73
CA LEU A 765 8.33 18.57 -6.38
C LEU A 765 7.44 19.79 -6.09
N ALA A 766 7.69 20.48 -4.97
CA ALA A 766 7.10 21.77 -4.64
C ALA A 766 7.77 22.98 -5.33
N LYS A 767 8.93 22.81 -6.01
CA LYS A 767 9.83 23.88 -6.51
C LYS A 767 10.56 24.68 -5.43
N HIS A 768 10.95 24.05 -4.33
CA HIS A 768 12.02 24.57 -3.48
C HIS A 768 13.38 24.06 -3.98
N ASP A 769 14.43 24.89 -3.85
CA ASP A 769 15.79 24.47 -4.13
C ASP A 769 16.23 23.44 -3.09
N SER A 770 16.51 22.22 -3.54
CA SER A 770 16.93 21.10 -2.70
C SER A 770 17.64 20.04 -3.53
N VAL A 771 18.46 19.20 -2.89
CA VAL A 771 19.26 18.15 -3.54
C VAL A 771 18.75 16.80 -3.06
N TYR A 772 18.33 15.95 -3.99
CA TYR A 772 17.92 14.56 -3.72
C TYR A 772 19.06 13.62 -4.06
N GLU A 773 19.56 12.91 -3.05
CA GLU A 773 20.49 11.80 -3.20
C GLU A 773 19.73 10.51 -3.53
N SER A 774 20.36 9.60 -4.27
CA SER A 774 19.71 8.34 -4.65
C SER A 774 19.37 7.49 -3.43
N ASP A 775 18.11 7.03 -3.37
CA ASP A 775 17.64 6.00 -2.43
C ASP A 775 17.88 4.59 -2.98
N SER A 776 18.45 4.48 -4.19
CA SER A 776 18.65 3.19 -4.84
C SER A 776 19.86 2.42 -4.32
N VAL A 777 19.67 1.12 -4.08
CA VAL A 777 20.74 0.19 -3.69
C VAL A 777 21.13 -0.66 -4.90
N GLN A 778 22.43 -0.82 -5.13
CA GLN A 778 22.93 -1.73 -6.16
C GLN A 778 22.69 -3.18 -5.74
N ARG A 779 21.88 -3.92 -6.52
CA ARG A 779 21.59 -5.35 -6.35
C ARG A 779 21.52 -6.04 -7.71
N THR A 780 21.86 -7.32 -7.73
CA THR A 780 21.62 -8.19 -8.89
C THR A 780 20.32 -8.98 -8.72
N LEU A 781 19.73 -9.43 -9.82
CA LEU A 781 18.56 -10.33 -9.79
C LEU A 781 18.87 -11.69 -9.14
N SER A 782 20.14 -12.11 -9.15
CA SER A 782 20.62 -13.30 -8.42
C SER A 782 20.67 -13.09 -6.91
N ALA A 783 21.05 -11.90 -6.43
CA ALA A 783 21.06 -11.55 -5.00
C ALA A 783 19.65 -11.35 -4.41
N GLN A 784 18.61 -11.23 -5.25
CA GLN A 784 17.22 -11.39 -4.83
C GLN A 784 16.86 -12.86 -4.53
N GLY A 785 17.63 -13.81 -5.06
CA GLY A 785 17.63 -15.21 -4.64
C GLY A 785 18.09 -15.41 -3.19
N LEU A 786 17.83 -16.60 -2.66
CA LEU A 786 18.14 -17.11 -1.32
C LEU A 786 19.17 -16.31 -0.49
N ALA A 787 18.71 -15.81 0.67
CA ALA A 787 19.60 -15.51 1.80
C ALA A 787 19.49 -16.70 2.78
N GLU A 788 20.61 -17.11 3.37
CA GLU A 788 20.83 -18.45 3.96
C GLU A 788 20.01 -18.79 5.23
N GLU A 789 19.11 -17.92 5.71
CA GLU A 789 18.49 -18.02 7.05
C GLU A 789 17.00 -18.41 7.10
N ASP A 790 16.28 -18.41 5.97
CA ASP A 790 14.87 -18.83 5.91
C ASP A 790 14.73 -20.09 5.01
N GLU A 791 15.43 -21.18 5.38
CA GLU A 791 15.05 -22.55 4.97
C GLU A 791 13.68 -22.90 5.60
N ILE A 792 12.62 -22.42 4.96
CA ILE A 792 11.27 -22.97 5.15
C ILE A 792 11.29 -24.35 4.50
N ALA A 793 11.32 -25.41 5.32
CA ALA A 793 11.12 -26.78 4.84
C ALA A 793 9.81 -26.85 4.05
N LEU A 794 9.94 -27.19 2.76
CA LEU A 794 8.91 -27.09 1.72
C LEU A 794 7.83 -28.18 1.82
#